data_AF-A0A8T2A6I4-F1
#
_entry.id   AF-A0A8T2A6I4-F1
#
_cell.length_a   1.000
_cell.length_b   1.000
_cell.length_c   1.000
_cell.angle_alpha   90.00
_cell.angle_beta   90.00
_cell.angle_gamma   90.00
#
_symmetry.space_group_name_H-M   'P 1'
#
loop_
_entity.id
_entity.type
_entity.pdbx_description
1 polymer ?
#
loop_
_entity_poly.entity_id
_entity_poly.type
_entity_poly.pdbx_seq_one_letter_code
_entity_poly.pdbx_strand_id
1 'polypeptide(L)'
;MIDCCFKRWDFEELDLILKLMEKESVTLNLDSYKVLINGFTSYGKPEEAERLVSSMYDKKLRVETYLYNFIMNGYCRFGLVEKMYELHSKMSSRGVTPNKDTYWVLMNGLCKVGKVCEAMSLLNELRVNEFEIDGAMYITLEAVAEMSREGFLRDATICENLANALFEVHERGTNDASSPHGFTIDLIHRRSNASSSRVSNTQAGSPYADTVFDTYEYLMKLQIGTPPFEIEAALDTGSELIWTQCLPCVHCYDQKAPIFDPSKSSTFKEKRCNTHDHSCSYEIVYADKSYTQGTLATETVTIHSTSGEPFVMPETIIGCGGNNSGFRPSYSGIVGLTRGSLSLISQMGGAYPGFISYCFAGKGTSKINFGANAIVAGDGVVSTSMFVMTAKPGFYYLNLDAVSVGNTRIETQGTPFHSLKGNIVIDSGTPLTYFPVSYCNRVRKAVKRVVTANRVADPSRNDMLCYYSNTIEIFPVITMHFSGGADLVLDKYNMYMELNRGGVFCLAIISSPPHGFTIDLIHRRSNASSSRLSNTQLGSSPYADTVFDNSVYLMKLQLGTPPFEIEAVIDTGSEITWTQCLPCVHCYDQNAPIFDPSKSSTFKEKRCHDHSCPYEVDYFDKTYTKGTLATETVTIHSTSGEPFVMAETIIGCGRNNSWIRPSFGGFVGLNWGPLSLITQMGGEYPGLMSYCFAGNGTSKINFGTNAIVGGGGVVSTTMFVTTAKPGFYYLNLDAVSVGDTRIETLGTPFHALEGNIVIDSGTTLTYFPESYCNLVRQAVEHVVPAVPAADPTGNDLLCYYSNTIEIFPVITMHFSGGADLVLDKYNMYMESYSGGLFCLAIMSSSPHGFTIDLIHRRSNAYSSQVSDTQLGSPYANTVFDSSMYLMKLQVGTPPYEIEAVLDTGSELIWTQCLPCLHCYDQTAPIFDPSKSSTFKEKRCDTHDHSCPYEIVYNDKSYTKGTLATETVTIHSTSGEPFVMAETIIGCGRNNSVFSPSFSGIVGLNWGSLSLITQMGGAYPGLISYCFAGKGTSKINFGANAIVAGDGVVSTTMFVTTAKPGFYYLNLDAVSVGDTRIETLGTPFHALEGNIVIDSGSTYTYLPGSFCNLVREAVEYVVPAVRAADPMDNDMLCYYSDTIDIFPVITMHFSGGADLVLDKYNTYMESYSGGLFCLAIICNNPPQEAIFGNRAQNNFLVGYDSSSLLVSFSPTECSALWN
;
A
#
# COMPACT_ATOMS: atom_id res chain seq x y z
N MET A 1 4.17 53.09 -5.25
CA MET A 1 3.23 53.23 -6.38
C MET A 1 3.42 52.10 -7.39
N ILE A 2 4.55 52.02 -8.10
CA ILE A 2 4.86 50.94 -9.06
C ILE A 2 4.63 49.52 -8.47
N ASP A 3 5.14 49.25 -7.26
CA ASP A 3 4.94 47.95 -6.57
C ASP A 3 3.46 47.64 -6.30
N CYS A 4 2.67 48.69 -6.00
CA CYS A 4 1.23 48.56 -5.77
C CYS A 4 0.49 48.23 -7.06
N CYS A 5 0.85 48.86 -8.19
CA CYS A 5 0.25 48.57 -9.49
C CYS A 5 0.51 47.11 -9.90
N PHE A 6 1.74 46.61 -9.71
CA PHE A 6 2.04 45.20 -9.90
C PHE A 6 1.20 44.31 -8.98
N LYS A 7 1.13 44.59 -7.68
CA LYS A 7 0.32 43.81 -6.73
C LYS A 7 -1.17 43.83 -7.05
N ARG A 8 -1.67 44.89 -7.69
CA ARG A 8 -3.08 45.08 -8.09
C ARG A 8 -3.37 44.72 -9.55
N TRP A 9 -2.35 44.31 -10.30
CA TRP A 9 -2.44 43.94 -11.72
C TRP A 9 -2.92 45.07 -12.63
N ASP A 10 -2.74 46.33 -12.21
CA ASP A 10 -3.18 47.52 -12.95
C ASP A 10 -2.06 48.06 -13.85
N PHE A 11 -1.98 47.52 -15.08
CA PHE A 11 -0.95 47.90 -16.04
C PHE A 11 -1.23 49.24 -16.74
N GLU A 12 -2.48 49.70 -16.76
CA GLU A 12 -2.84 51.02 -17.28
C GLU A 12 -2.37 52.13 -16.34
N GLU A 13 -2.61 51.97 -15.03
CA GLU A 13 -2.11 52.88 -14.02
C GLU A 13 -0.58 52.85 -13.95
N LEU A 14 0.04 51.66 -14.09
CA LEU A 14 1.50 51.53 -14.18
C LEU A 14 2.07 52.33 -15.35
N ASP A 15 1.49 52.22 -16.55
CA ASP A 15 1.94 52.95 -17.74
C ASP A 15 1.75 54.46 -17.58
N LEU A 16 0.63 54.89 -16.97
CA LEU A 16 0.38 56.29 -16.65
C LEU A 16 1.43 56.85 -15.66
N ILE A 17 1.77 56.08 -14.62
CA ILE A 17 2.77 56.45 -13.62
C ILE A 17 4.16 56.56 -14.27
N LEU A 18 4.54 55.61 -15.11
CA LEU A 18 5.84 55.65 -15.79
C LEU A 18 5.94 56.86 -16.75
N LYS A 19 4.88 57.18 -17.49
CA LYS A 19 4.80 58.38 -18.36
C LYS A 19 4.85 59.69 -17.56
N LEU A 20 4.17 59.75 -16.41
CA LEU A 20 4.23 60.90 -15.52
C LEU A 20 5.63 61.09 -14.91
N MET A 21 6.28 60.00 -14.50
CA MET A 21 7.66 60.04 -14.01
C MET A 21 8.64 60.56 -15.08
N GLU A 22 8.47 60.15 -16.34
CA GLU A 22 9.27 60.66 -17.46
C GLU A 22 9.02 62.15 -17.72
N LYS A 23 7.75 62.60 -17.74
CA LYS A 23 7.37 64.00 -17.92
C LYS A 23 7.92 64.92 -16.82
N GLU A 24 7.89 64.46 -15.57
CA GLU A 24 8.39 65.21 -14.40
C GLU A 24 9.90 65.03 -14.19
N SER A 25 10.62 64.38 -15.13
CA SER A 25 12.06 64.11 -15.03
C SER A 25 12.49 63.33 -13.77
N VAL A 26 11.59 62.52 -13.23
CA VAL A 26 11.84 61.65 -12.06
C VAL A 26 12.54 60.37 -12.53
N THR A 27 13.78 60.18 -12.09
CA THR A 27 14.57 59.02 -12.48
C THR A 27 14.28 57.81 -11.61
N LEU A 28 14.15 56.64 -12.25
CA LEU A 28 14.06 55.37 -11.53
C LEU A 28 15.37 55.10 -10.78
N ASN A 29 15.26 54.83 -9.48
CA ASN A 29 16.35 54.35 -8.65
C ASN A 29 16.46 52.81 -8.72
N LEU A 30 17.51 52.25 -8.10
CA LEU A 30 17.78 50.82 -8.11
C LEU A 30 16.57 50.00 -7.62
N ASP A 31 15.95 50.38 -6.51
CA ASP A 31 14.81 49.66 -5.94
C ASP A 31 13.58 49.70 -6.86
N SER A 32 13.35 50.81 -7.56
CA SER A 32 12.27 50.92 -8.54
C SER A 32 12.49 49.97 -9.72
N TYR A 33 13.73 49.84 -10.21
CA TYR A 33 14.05 48.85 -11.24
C TYR A 33 13.90 47.42 -10.74
N LYS A 34 14.31 47.11 -9.50
CA LYS A 34 14.15 45.79 -8.89
C LYS A 34 12.67 45.40 -8.83
N VAL A 35 11.81 46.33 -8.39
CA VAL A 35 10.36 46.15 -8.34
C VAL A 35 9.78 45.94 -9.75
N LEU A 36 10.19 46.76 -10.74
CA LEU A 36 9.70 46.62 -12.12
C LEU A 36 10.12 45.29 -12.75
N ILE A 37 11.38 44.90 -12.62
CA ILE A 37 11.93 43.65 -13.17
C ILE A 37 11.27 42.44 -12.51
N ASN A 38 11.14 42.45 -11.17
CA ASN A 38 10.48 41.38 -10.45
C ASN A 38 9.00 41.27 -10.83
N GLY A 39 8.31 42.41 -10.91
CA GLY A 39 6.93 42.50 -11.34
C GLY A 39 6.74 41.91 -12.74
N PHE A 40 7.34 42.50 -13.77
CA PHE A 40 7.16 42.05 -15.15
C PHE A 40 7.52 40.57 -15.37
N THR A 41 8.59 40.08 -14.73
CA THR A 41 9.00 38.67 -14.83
C THR A 41 7.98 37.74 -14.17
N SER A 42 7.44 38.09 -13.00
CA SER A 42 6.43 37.30 -12.29
C SER A 42 5.09 37.25 -13.02
N TYR A 43 4.80 38.25 -13.87
CA TYR A 43 3.60 38.34 -14.69
C TYR A 43 3.76 37.82 -16.12
N GLY A 44 4.80 37.04 -16.40
CA GLY A 44 4.99 36.43 -17.72
C GLY A 44 5.34 37.41 -18.83
N LYS A 45 5.90 38.59 -18.50
CA LYS A 45 6.47 39.55 -19.45
C LYS A 45 7.99 39.71 -19.24
N PRO A 46 8.80 38.63 -19.31
CA PRO A 46 10.24 38.69 -19.07
C PRO A 46 11.01 39.58 -20.06
N GLU A 47 10.45 39.84 -21.24
CA GLU A 47 11.04 40.69 -22.28
C GLU A 47 11.06 42.17 -21.87
N GLU A 48 10.00 42.65 -21.20
CA GLU A 48 9.95 44.01 -20.65
C GLU A 48 10.92 44.15 -19.48
N ALA A 49 11.07 43.10 -18.67
CA ALA A 49 12.07 43.05 -17.61
C ALA A 49 13.51 43.10 -18.17
N GLU A 50 13.78 42.43 -19.28
CA GLU A 50 15.09 42.50 -19.96
C GLU A 50 15.39 43.90 -20.53
N ARG A 51 14.38 44.61 -21.08
CA ARG A 51 14.54 46.00 -21.53
C ARG A 51 14.93 46.92 -20.39
N LEU A 52 14.34 46.73 -19.21
CA LEU A 52 14.67 47.50 -18.01
C LEU A 52 16.11 47.25 -17.55
N VAL A 53 16.59 46.00 -17.58
CA VAL A 53 18.00 45.67 -17.30
C VAL A 53 18.95 46.35 -18.30
N SER A 54 18.56 46.46 -19.58
CA SER A 54 19.35 47.19 -20.57
C SER A 54 19.39 48.69 -20.30
N SER A 55 18.26 49.31 -19.92
CA SER A 55 18.20 50.71 -19.49
C SER A 55 19.06 50.98 -18.24
N MET A 56 19.13 50.05 -17.28
CA MET A 56 20.03 50.17 -16.13
C MET A 56 21.51 50.24 -16.56
N TYR A 57 21.89 49.43 -17.55
CA TYR A 57 23.26 49.40 -18.08
C TYR A 57 23.62 50.72 -18.79
N ASP A 58 22.73 51.23 -19.64
CA ASP A 58 22.93 52.51 -20.36
C ASP A 58 23.06 53.70 -19.39
N LYS A 59 22.33 53.63 -18.27
CA LYS A 59 22.40 54.60 -17.17
C LYS A 59 23.57 54.37 -16.21
N LYS A 60 24.48 53.44 -16.53
CA LYS A 60 25.65 53.06 -15.71
C LYS A 60 25.29 52.67 -14.27
N LEU A 61 24.09 52.12 -14.07
CA LEU A 61 23.68 51.55 -12.79
C LEU A 61 24.23 50.13 -12.63
N ARG A 62 24.61 49.76 -11.41
CA ARG A 62 25.08 48.41 -11.11
C ARG A 62 23.92 47.42 -11.27
N VAL A 63 24.05 46.49 -12.21
CA VAL A 63 23.11 45.38 -12.38
C VAL A 63 23.63 44.19 -11.57
N GLU A 64 22.78 43.67 -10.70
CA GLU A 64 23.11 42.52 -9.85
C GLU A 64 22.79 41.20 -10.56
N THR A 65 23.61 40.17 -10.34
CA THR A 65 23.46 38.82 -10.94
C THR A 65 22.08 38.22 -10.73
N TYR A 66 21.48 38.44 -9.54
CA TYR A 66 20.16 37.89 -9.23
C TYR A 66 19.05 38.39 -10.17
N LEU A 67 19.16 39.62 -10.72
CA LEU A 67 18.15 40.17 -11.65
C LEU A 67 18.15 39.41 -12.97
N TYR A 68 19.33 39.05 -13.49
CA TYR A 68 19.43 38.19 -14.67
C TYR A 68 18.89 36.79 -14.39
N ASN A 69 19.25 36.19 -13.25
CA ASN A 69 18.77 34.85 -12.86
C ASN A 69 17.25 34.82 -12.71
N PHE A 70 16.67 35.89 -12.19
CA PHE A 70 15.23 36.02 -12.03
C PHE A 70 14.52 36.03 -13.40
N ILE A 71 15.01 36.84 -14.35
CA ILE A 71 14.45 36.90 -15.71
C ILE A 71 14.66 35.58 -16.46
N MET A 72 15.84 34.95 -16.34
CA MET A 72 16.12 33.63 -16.92
C MET A 72 15.15 32.57 -16.40
N ASN A 73 14.89 32.54 -15.09
CA ASN A 73 13.90 31.64 -14.50
C ASN A 73 12.47 31.94 -15.01
N GLY A 74 12.17 33.22 -15.22
CA GLY A 74 10.96 33.65 -15.93
C GLY A 74 10.84 33.01 -17.31
N TYR A 75 11.84 33.16 -18.18
CA TYR A 75 11.85 32.52 -19.49
C TYR A 75 11.72 30.98 -19.41
N CYS A 76 12.35 30.32 -18.43
CA CYS A 76 12.21 28.88 -18.18
C CYS A 76 10.77 28.47 -17.84
N ARG A 77 10.09 29.23 -16.97
CA ARG A 77 8.69 28.95 -16.56
C ARG A 77 7.71 28.98 -17.72
N PHE A 78 8.01 29.72 -18.78
CA PHE A 78 7.18 29.82 -19.98
C PHE A 78 7.73 29.02 -21.17
N GLY A 79 8.71 28.13 -20.94
CA GLY A 79 9.28 27.25 -21.97
C GLY A 79 10.14 27.95 -23.03
N LEU A 80 10.52 29.22 -22.84
CA LEU A 80 11.27 30.04 -23.80
C LEU A 80 12.79 29.92 -23.62
N VAL A 81 13.31 28.70 -23.75
CA VAL A 81 14.71 28.34 -23.42
C VAL A 81 15.76 29.05 -24.30
N GLU A 82 15.47 29.31 -25.57
CA GLU A 82 16.41 30.03 -26.45
C GLU A 82 16.68 31.46 -25.94
N LYS A 83 15.63 32.17 -25.48
CA LYS A 83 15.77 33.51 -24.90
C LYS A 83 16.52 33.53 -23.57
N MET A 84 16.39 32.47 -22.79
CA MET A 84 17.18 32.29 -21.57
C MET A 84 18.69 32.22 -21.90
N TYR A 85 19.10 31.46 -22.93
CA TYR A 85 20.50 31.39 -23.33
C TYR A 85 21.03 32.70 -23.94
N GLU A 86 20.25 33.39 -24.75
CA GLU A 86 20.59 34.72 -25.26
C GLU A 86 20.85 35.70 -24.11
N LEU A 87 19.98 35.67 -23.08
CA LEU A 87 20.12 36.52 -21.90
C LEU A 87 21.36 36.17 -21.06
N HIS A 88 21.69 34.88 -20.92
CA HIS A 88 22.91 34.41 -20.27
C HIS A 88 24.17 34.92 -21.00
N SER A 89 24.23 34.78 -22.32
CA SER A 89 25.36 35.31 -23.12
C SER A 89 25.51 36.83 -22.98
N LYS A 90 24.38 37.54 -22.98
CA LYS A 90 24.33 39.00 -22.82
C LYS A 90 24.81 39.44 -21.44
N MET A 91 24.47 38.71 -20.38
CA MET A 91 24.96 38.92 -19.02
C MET A 91 26.51 38.90 -18.97
N SER A 92 27.13 37.88 -19.57
CA SER A 92 28.59 37.76 -19.64
C SER A 92 29.23 38.87 -20.48
N SER A 93 28.66 39.19 -21.65
CA SER A 93 29.18 40.26 -22.54
C SER A 93 29.17 41.65 -21.89
N ARG A 94 28.27 41.87 -20.92
CA ARG A 94 28.13 43.11 -20.16
C ARG A 94 29.01 43.16 -18.90
N GLY A 95 29.83 42.14 -18.68
CA GLY A 95 30.73 42.04 -17.53
C GLY A 95 30.03 41.71 -16.21
N VAL A 96 28.82 41.12 -16.27
CA VAL A 96 28.13 40.60 -15.08
C VAL A 96 28.44 39.11 -14.97
N THR A 97 29.05 38.70 -13.85
CA THR A 97 29.54 37.32 -13.68
C THR A 97 28.40 36.37 -13.29
N PRO A 98 28.18 35.27 -14.03
CA PRO A 98 27.32 34.16 -13.63
C PRO A 98 27.71 33.61 -12.26
N ASN A 99 26.74 33.30 -11.42
CA ASN A 99 26.95 32.66 -10.11
C ASN A 99 26.29 31.27 -10.09
N LYS A 100 26.43 30.56 -8.96
CA LYS A 100 25.81 29.25 -8.76
C LYS A 100 24.32 29.22 -9.12
N ASP A 101 23.55 30.22 -8.67
CA ASP A 101 22.11 30.32 -8.95
C ASP A 101 21.83 30.50 -10.45
N THR A 102 22.73 31.15 -11.20
CA THR A 102 22.63 31.30 -12.66
C THR A 102 22.61 29.93 -13.33
N TYR A 103 23.59 29.09 -13.01
CA TYR A 103 23.69 27.75 -13.59
C TYR A 103 22.57 26.82 -13.11
N TRP A 104 22.12 26.94 -11.86
CA TRP A 104 20.93 26.24 -11.37
C TRP A 104 19.68 26.56 -12.19
N VAL A 105 19.44 27.86 -12.45
CA VAL A 105 18.28 28.30 -13.25
C VAL A 105 18.35 27.76 -14.69
N LEU A 106 19.53 27.77 -15.30
CA LEU A 106 19.75 27.19 -16.64
C LEU A 106 19.50 25.67 -16.64
N MET A 107 20.10 24.93 -15.70
CA MET A 107 19.94 23.48 -15.60
C MET A 107 18.49 23.07 -15.35
N ASN A 108 17.82 23.67 -14.36
CA ASN A 108 16.43 23.39 -14.02
C ASN A 108 15.49 23.71 -15.20
N GLY A 109 15.74 24.82 -15.90
CA GLY A 109 14.98 25.20 -17.10
C GLY A 109 15.09 24.17 -18.23
N LEU A 110 16.30 23.67 -18.49
CA LEU A 110 16.57 22.69 -19.53
C LEU A 110 15.99 21.31 -19.22
N CYS A 111 16.05 20.87 -17.96
CA CYS A 111 15.42 19.64 -17.51
C CYS A 111 13.90 19.68 -17.70
N LYS A 112 13.26 20.81 -17.37
CA LYS A 112 11.80 20.99 -17.50
C LYS A 112 11.28 20.94 -18.94
N VAL A 113 12.12 21.23 -19.93
CA VAL A 113 11.77 21.12 -21.35
C VAL A 113 12.32 19.87 -22.03
N GLY A 114 12.91 18.94 -21.26
CA GLY A 114 13.47 17.69 -21.77
C GLY A 114 14.82 17.83 -22.49
N LYS A 115 15.47 18.99 -22.47
CA LYS A 115 16.81 19.23 -23.08
C LYS A 115 17.94 18.83 -22.11
N VAL A 116 17.88 17.60 -21.62
CA VAL A 116 18.71 17.10 -20.52
C VAL A 116 20.21 17.05 -20.87
N CYS A 117 20.57 16.78 -22.12
CA CYS A 117 21.98 16.76 -22.56
C CYS A 117 22.64 18.15 -22.46
N GLU A 118 21.88 19.20 -22.82
CA GLU A 118 22.33 20.59 -22.70
C GLU A 118 22.44 20.99 -21.21
N ALA A 119 21.51 20.54 -20.36
CA ALA A 119 21.59 20.75 -18.91
C ALA A 119 22.85 20.14 -18.29
N MET A 120 23.21 18.93 -18.75
CA MET A 120 24.40 18.22 -18.29
C MET A 120 25.71 18.89 -18.74
N SER A 121 25.74 19.53 -19.91
CA SER A 121 26.92 20.25 -20.39
C SER A 121 27.33 21.41 -19.46
N LEU A 122 26.37 22.01 -18.76
CA LEU A 122 26.59 23.11 -17.81
C LEU A 122 27.29 22.66 -16.51
N LEU A 123 27.34 21.37 -16.19
CA LEU A 123 28.10 20.84 -15.05
C LEU A 123 29.61 21.03 -15.21
N ASN A 124 30.12 20.89 -16.43
CA ASN A 124 31.53 21.14 -16.70
C ASN A 124 31.88 22.62 -16.52
N GLU A 125 30.97 23.52 -16.88
CA GLU A 125 31.14 24.96 -16.67
C GLU A 125 31.07 25.35 -15.19
N LEU A 126 30.16 24.76 -14.41
CA LEU A 126 30.12 24.89 -12.94
C LEU A 126 31.42 24.44 -12.28
N ARG A 127 32.00 23.33 -12.77
CA ARG A 127 33.27 22.78 -12.28
C ARG A 127 34.47 23.66 -12.61
N VAL A 128 34.58 24.15 -13.84
CA VAL A 128 35.66 25.05 -14.27
C VAL A 128 35.63 26.38 -13.51
N ASN A 129 34.44 26.82 -13.09
CA ASN A 129 34.26 28.04 -12.29
C ASN A 129 34.25 27.80 -10.77
N GLU A 130 34.59 26.59 -10.29
CA GLU A 130 34.73 26.21 -8.87
C GLU A 130 33.49 26.45 -7.97
N PHE A 131 32.26 26.35 -8.52
CA PHE A 131 31.03 26.47 -7.72
C PHE A 131 30.60 25.13 -7.09
N GLU A 132 30.24 25.14 -5.80
CA GLU A 132 29.83 23.95 -5.03
C GLU A 132 28.38 23.51 -5.34
N ILE A 133 28.16 22.21 -5.59
CA ILE A 133 26.83 21.62 -5.87
C ILE A 133 26.07 21.42 -4.55
N ASP A 134 24.84 21.93 -4.42
CA ASP A 134 24.00 21.69 -3.23
C ASP A 134 22.99 20.55 -3.42
N GLY A 135 22.27 20.21 -2.35
CA GLY A 135 21.27 19.15 -2.34
C GLY A 135 20.15 19.33 -3.38
N ALA A 136 19.75 20.56 -3.73
CA ALA A 136 18.71 20.78 -4.73
C ALA A 136 19.22 20.51 -6.15
N MET A 137 20.46 20.96 -6.45
CA MET A 137 21.17 20.59 -7.68
C MET A 137 21.42 19.09 -7.76
N TYR A 138 21.77 18.46 -6.63
CA TYR A 138 22.02 17.01 -6.53
C TYR A 138 20.76 16.16 -6.78
N ILE A 139 19.61 16.51 -6.17
CA ILE A 139 18.33 15.82 -6.41
C ILE A 139 17.90 15.94 -7.89
N THR A 140 18.16 17.08 -8.52
CA THR A 140 17.85 17.28 -9.95
C THR A 140 18.78 16.45 -10.84
N LEU A 141 20.03 16.23 -10.43
CA LEU A 141 20.97 15.33 -11.12
C LEU A 141 20.60 13.86 -10.91
N GLU A 142 20.08 13.47 -9.74
CA GLU A 142 19.51 12.15 -9.50
C GLU A 142 18.27 11.90 -10.35
N ALA A 143 17.35 12.87 -10.46
CA ALA A 143 16.19 12.77 -11.33
C ALA A 143 16.58 12.64 -12.82
N VAL A 144 17.63 13.36 -13.26
CA VAL A 144 18.20 13.20 -14.61
C VAL A 144 18.88 11.83 -14.78
N ALA A 145 19.50 11.27 -13.73
CA ALA A 145 20.04 9.92 -13.72
C ALA A 145 18.95 8.85 -13.82
N GLU A 146 17.82 9.05 -13.15
CA GLU A 146 16.62 8.23 -13.19
C GLU A 146 16.04 8.21 -14.61
N MET A 147 15.80 9.38 -15.21
CA MET A 147 15.30 9.51 -16.59
C MET A 147 16.24 8.90 -17.64
N SER A 148 17.56 8.96 -17.41
CA SER A 148 18.55 8.28 -18.25
C SER A 148 18.57 6.76 -18.04
N ARG A 149 18.27 6.26 -16.82
CA ARG A 149 18.17 4.81 -16.48
C ARG A 149 16.89 4.16 -16.99
N GLU A 150 15.80 4.93 -17.08
CA GLU A 150 14.51 4.51 -17.64
C GLU A 150 14.49 4.49 -19.19
N GLY A 151 15.59 4.89 -19.85
CA GLY A 151 15.74 4.79 -21.31
C GLY A 151 15.10 5.93 -22.11
N PHE A 152 14.69 7.03 -21.47
CA PHE A 152 14.12 8.19 -22.16
C PHE A 152 15.18 9.05 -22.90
N LEU A 153 16.47 8.82 -22.67
CA LEU A 153 17.59 9.52 -23.34
C LEU A 153 18.49 8.52 -24.10
N ARG A 154 18.85 8.84 -25.35
CA ARG A 154 19.44 7.92 -26.32
C ARG A 154 20.99 7.86 -26.37
N ASP A 155 21.70 8.57 -25.49
CA ASP A 155 23.15 8.79 -25.65
C ASP A 155 23.98 8.34 -24.44
N ALA A 156 24.83 7.32 -24.63
CA ALA A 156 25.60 6.63 -23.59
C ALA A 156 26.69 7.49 -22.94
N THR A 157 27.13 8.56 -23.60
CA THR A 157 28.15 9.49 -23.11
C THR A 157 27.70 10.32 -21.89
N ILE A 158 26.40 10.32 -21.60
CA ILE A 158 25.77 11.05 -20.49
C ILE A 158 25.97 10.30 -19.15
N CYS A 159 25.91 8.96 -19.16
CA CYS A 159 26.05 8.13 -17.97
C CYS A 159 27.44 8.23 -17.30
N GLU A 160 28.50 8.31 -18.12
CA GLU A 160 29.88 8.43 -17.62
C GLU A 160 30.16 9.77 -16.94
N ASN A 161 29.63 10.88 -17.49
CA ASN A 161 29.83 12.21 -16.90
C ASN A 161 29.00 12.42 -15.63
N LEU A 162 27.81 11.81 -15.57
CA LEU A 162 26.92 11.85 -14.40
C LEU A 162 27.46 11.03 -13.23
N ALA A 163 28.01 9.84 -13.49
CA ALA A 163 28.65 9.01 -12.49
C ALA A 163 29.88 9.69 -11.85
N ASN A 164 30.68 10.40 -12.65
CA ASN A 164 31.85 11.13 -12.16
C ASN A 164 31.48 12.37 -11.32
N ALA A 165 30.40 13.09 -11.66
CA ALA A 165 29.95 14.26 -10.92
C ALA A 165 29.30 13.90 -9.56
N LEU A 166 28.58 12.77 -9.48
CA LEU A 166 27.94 12.29 -8.25
C LEU A 166 28.97 11.72 -7.25
N PHE A 167 30.10 11.21 -7.73
CA PHE A 167 31.14 10.60 -6.89
C PHE A 167 31.96 11.63 -6.09
N GLU A 168 32.16 12.86 -6.58
CA GLU A 168 32.98 13.89 -5.90
C GLU A 168 32.21 14.73 -4.87
N VAL A 169 30.88 14.88 -4.99
CA VAL A 169 30.04 15.66 -4.04
C VAL A 169 29.92 14.95 -2.69
N HIS A 170 29.97 13.62 -2.69
CA HIS A 170 29.86 12.81 -1.47
C HIS A 170 31.06 12.99 -0.50
N GLU A 171 32.21 13.49 -0.96
CA GLU A 171 33.39 13.69 -0.11
C GLU A 171 33.40 15.01 0.71
N ARG A 172 32.55 16.01 0.42
CA ARG A 172 32.62 17.34 1.07
C ARG A 172 31.55 17.67 2.12
N GLY A 173 30.48 16.89 2.23
CA GLY A 173 29.29 17.23 3.05
C GLY A 173 29.31 16.83 4.53
N THR A 174 30.34 16.15 5.04
CA THR A 174 30.33 15.58 6.40
C THR A 174 30.89 16.54 7.46
N ASN A 175 30.25 17.68 7.75
CA ASN A 175 30.54 18.50 8.96
C ASN A 175 29.48 19.61 9.17
N ASP A 176 28.25 19.29 9.62
CA ASP A 176 27.55 20.17 10.57
C ASP A 176 26.37 19.45 11.24
N ALA A 177 26.18 19.70 12.53
CA ALA A 177 25.18 19.03 13.37
C ALA A 177 24.41 20.07 14.19
N SER A 178 23.08 20.19 13.99
CA SER A 178 22.09 20.57 15.03
C SER A 178 20.69 20.88 14.46
N SER A 179 19.65 20.17 14.94
CA SER A 179 18.33 20.64 15.42
C SER A 179 17.28 19.50 15.35
N PRO A 180 16.28 19.44 16.27
CA PRO A 180 15.75 18.17 16.76
C PRO A 180 14.20 17.96 16.69
N HIS A 181 13.82 16.69 16.89
CA HIS A 181 12.55 16.16 17.42
C HIS A 181 11.36 15.84 16.50
N GLY A 182 11.39 14.63 15.95
CA GLY A 182 10.23 13.72 15.78
C GLY A 182 10.64 12.32 16.25
N PHE A 183 9.91 11.74 17.20
CA PHE A 183 10.20 10.43 17.79
C PHE A 183 10.00 9.29 16.77
N THR A 184 11.07 8.58 16.43
CA THR A 184 11.07 7.29 15.73
C THR A 184 11.76 6.29 16.66
N ILE A 185 11.17 5.11 16.89
CA ILE A 185 11.76 4.07 17.75
C ILE A 185 13.12 3.68 17.17
N ASP A 186 14.13 3.89 18.00
CA ASP A 186 15.56 3.67 17.76
C ASP A 186 15.86 2.42 16.92
N LEU A 187 16.25 2.65 15.66
CA LEU A 187 17.25 1.82 15.02
C LEU A 187 18.47 1.83 15.94
N ILE A 188 18.87 0.66 16.41
CA ILE A 188 20.15 0.43 17.06
C ILE A 188 21.25 0.68 16.01
N HIS A 189 21.54 1.94 15.73
CA HIS A 189 22.88 2.38 15.40
C HIS A 189 23.62 2.49 16.72
N ARG A 190 24.25 1.39 17.14
CA ARG A 190 25.27 1.52 18.17
C ARG A 190 26.44 2.28 17.56
N ARG A 191 26.60 3.49 18.10
CA ARG A 191 27.88 4.15 18.30
C ARG A 191 28.95 3.12 18.70
N SER A 192 29.81 2.74 17.78
CA SER A 192 31.14 2.27 18.13
C SER A 192 32.04 3.50 18.26
N ASN A 193 32.35 3.88 19.50
CA ASN A 193 33.54 4.68 19.80
C ASN A 193 34.78 3.87 19.39
N ALA A 194 35.17 3.95 18.10
CA ALA A 194 36.50 3.57 17.67
C ALA A 194 37.33 4.86 17.66
N SER A 195 38.25 4.93 18.61
CA SER A 195 39.33 5.91 18.66
C SER A 195 39.91 6.17 17.27
N SER A 196 40.10 7.45 16.95
CA SER A 196 40.83 7.90 15.77
C SER A 196 42.17 7.17 15.68
N SER A 197 42.29 6.25 14.73
CA SER A 197 43.56 5.97 14.07
C SER A 197 43.37 6.38 12.62
N ARG A 198 44.05 7.46 12.25
CA ARG A 198 44.24 7.91 10.86
C ARG A 198 44.51 6.70 9.97
N VAL A 199 43.58 6.35 9.09
CA VAL A 199 43.92 5.59 7.89
C VAL A 199 43.97 6.61 6.76
N SER A 200 45.20 6.88 6.35
CA SER A 200 45.57 7.67 5.19
C SER A 200 44.92 7.12 3.93
N ASN A 201 44.49 8.06 3.09
CA ASN A 201 44.26 7.92 1.66
C ASN A 201 45.16 6.85 1.01
N THR A 202 44.64 5.64 0.89
CA THR A 202 45.22 4.49 0.18
C THR A 202 44.05 3.72 -0.42
N GLN A 203 44.14 3.37 -1.71
CA GLN A 203 43.14 2.67 -2.52
C GLN A 203 42.31 1.67 -1.69
N ALA A 204 41.08 2.03 -1.33
CA ALA A 204 40.18 1.10 -0.66
C ALA A 204 39.76 0.03 -1.67
N GLY A 205 40.26 -1.20 -1.49
CA GLY A 205 39.92 -2.30 -2.37
C GLY A 205 38.45 -2.68 -2.26
N SER A 206 37.86 -3.17 -3.34
CA SER A 206 36.49 -3.66 -3.32
C SER A 206 36.42 -5.02 -2.63
N PRO A 207 35.41 -5.27 -1.77
CA PRO A 207 35.25 -6.55 -1.10
C PRO A 207 34.87 -7.66 -2.09
N TYR A 208 35.38 -8.87 -1.84
CA TYR A 208 34.99 -10.07 -2.55
C TYR A 208 35.12 -11.29 -1.63
N ALA A 209 34.42 -12.37 -1.98
CA ALA A 209 34.63 -13.67 -1.35
C ALA A 209 34.83 -14.75 -2.40
N ASP A 210 35.65 -15.74 -2.06
CA ASP A 210 35.78 -16.93 -2.87
C ASP A 210 34.53 -17.80 -2.67
N THR A 211 34.03 -18.33 -3.79
CA THR A 211 32.91 -19.25 -3.84
C THR A 211 33.36 -20.58 -4.42
N VAL A 212 32.81 -21.67 -3.90
CA VAL A 212 33.14 -23.03 -4.34
C VAL A 212 31.86 -23.75 -4.67
N PHE A 213 31.83 -24.41 -5.83
CA PHE A 213 30.74 -25.31 -6.17
C PHE A 213 30.86 -26.60 -5.33
N ASP A 214 29.93 -26.80 -4.41
CA ASP A 214 29.63 -28.13 -3.87
C ASP A 214 28.61 -28.84 -4.78
N THR A 215 28.26 -30.07 -4.48
CA THR A 215 27.45 -30.98 -5.30
C THR A 215 26.25 -30.30 -6.00
N TYR A 216 25.52 -29.39 -5.32
CA TYR A 216 24.42 -28.62 -5.90
C TYR A 216 24.28 -27.18 -5.36
N GLU A 217 25.19 -26.73 -4.48
CA GLU A 217 25.10 -25.42 -3.83
C GLU A 217 26.43 -24.68 -3.98
N TYR A 218 26.39 -23.36 -3.95
CA TYR A 218 27.58 -22.53 -3.93
C TYR A 218 27.90 -22.14 -2.49
N LEU A 219 29.08 -22.50 -2.03
CA LEU A 219 29.56 -22.16 -0.70
C LEU A 219 30.37 -20.88 -0.77
N MET A 220 30.08 -19.94 0.12
CA MET A 220 30.83 -18.70 0.30
C MET A 220 31.78 -18.84 1.49
N LYS A 221 33.04 -18.45 1.29
CA LYS A 221 34.04 -18.37 2.36
C LYS A 221 34.03 -17.00 3.01
N LEU A 222 33.87 -16.96 4.33
CA LEU A 222 34.02 -15.74 5.13
C LEU A 222 34.57 -16.08 6.51
N GLN A 223 35.12 -15.09 7.22
CA GLN A 223 35.65 -15.28 8.56
C GLN A 223 34.75 -14.58 9.59
N ILE A 224 34.54 -15.20 10.75
CA ILE A 224 33.79 -14.63 11.87
C ILE A 224 34.66 -14.62 13.13
N GLY A 225 34.46 -13.65 14.02
CA GLY A 225 35.10 -13.63 15.34
C GLY A 225 36.49 -13.02 15.39
N THR A 226 36.96 -12.84 16.63
CA THR A 226 38.30 -12.34 16.95
C THR A 226 38.99 -13.27 17.96
N PRO A 227 40.02 -14.05 17.58
CA PRO A 227 40.68 -14.08 16.26
C PRO A 227 39.76 -14.61 15.15
N PRO A 228 40.02 -14.26 13.87
CA PRO A 228 39.19 -14.70 12.74
C PRO A 228 39.09 -16.23 12.63
N PHE A 229 37.85 -16.71 12.52
CA PHE A 229 37.48 -18.11 12.34
C PHE A 229 36.81 -18.28 10.98
N GLU A 230 37.44 -18.99 10.06
CA GLU A 230 36.89 -19.22 8.72
C GLU A 230 35.69 -20.17 8.76
N ILE A 231 34.60 -19.77 8.12
CA ILE A 231 33.44 -20.60 7.85
C ILE A 231 33.21 -20.73 6.34
N GLU A 232 32.71 -21.89 5.95
CA GLU A 232 32.17 -22.13 4.61
C GLU A 232 30.66 -22.33 4.77
N ALA A 233 29.86 -21.42 4.22
CA ALA A 233 28.41 -21.40 4.38
C ALA A 233 27.72 -21.31 3.01
N ALA A 234 26.55 -21.93 2.88
CA ALA A 234 25.80 -21.90 1.63
C ALA A 234 25.34 -20.47 1.31
N LEU A 235 25.55 -20.03 0.07
CA LEU A 235 25.20 -18.71 -0.42
C LEU A 235 23.77 -18.71 -0.93
N ASP A 236 22.92 -17.87 -0.33
CA ASP A 236 21.48 -17.93 -0.59
C ASP A 236 20.86 -16.54 -0.76
N THR A 237 20.49 -16.19 -2.00
CA THR A 237 19.75 -14.95 -2.35
C THR A 237 18.28 -14.97 -1.95
N GLY A 238 17.75 -16.13 -1.53
CA GLY A 238 16.42 -16.29 -0.94
C GLY A 238 16.40 -16.20 0.59
N SER A 239 17.55 -16.10 1.24
CA SER A 239 17.67 -16.04 2.72
C SER A 239 18.10 -14.68 3.25
N GLU A 240 17.51 -14.25 4.37
CA GLU A 240 17.84 -12.98 5.01
C GLU A 240 18.96 -13.08 6.05
N LEU A 241 19.06 -14.14 6.84
CA LEU A 241 19.99 -14.19 7.98
C LEU A 241 21.34 -14.85 7.60
N ILE A 242 22.44 -14.22 7.99
CA ILE A 242 23.74 -14.92 8.11
C ILE A 242 23.71 -15.76 9.38
N TRP A 243 23.85 -17.08 9.28
CA TRP A 243 23.94 -17.94 10.47
C TRP A 243 24.93 -19.10 10.30
N THR A 244 25.46 -19.59 11.43
CA THR A 244 26.37 -20.74 11.50
C THR A 244 26.08 -21.60 12.75
N GLN A 245 26.48 -22.87 12.74
CA GLN A 245 26.42 -23.69 13.97
C GLN A 245 27.39 -23.15 15.04
N CYS A 246 26.92 -23.13 16.28
CA CYS A 246 27.65 -22.61 17.43
C CYS A 246 27.72 -23.60 18.61
N LEU A 247 28.79 -23.56 19.39
CA LEU A 247 28.85 -24.24 20.68
C LEU A 247 28.13 -23.43 21.80
N PRO A 248 27.39 -24.09 22.71
CA PRO A 248 27.10 -25.54 22.71
C PRO A 248 26.03 -25.91 21.67
N CYS A 249 26.32 -26.95 20.90
CA CYS A 249 25.38 -27.55 19.95
C CYS A 249 24.52 -28.60 20.67
N VAL A 250 23.24 -28.29 20.87
CA VAL A 250 22.27 -29.18 21.54
C VAL A 250 21.84 -30.30 20.58
N HIS A 251 21.44 -29.93 19.36
CA HIS A 251 21.05 -30.84 18.30
C HIS A 251 21.53 -30.25 16.97
N CYS A 252 22.75 -30.58 16.55
CA CYS A 252 23.35 -30.05 15.33
C CYS A 252 23.61 -31.17 14.31
N TYR A 253 23.59 -30.86 13.02
CA TYR A 253 24.03 -31.81 12.01
C TYR A 253 25.56 -31.95 12.02
N ASP A 254 26.05 -33.10 11.55
CA ASP A 254 27.48 -33.38 11.48
C ASP A 254 28.11 -32.54 10.36
N GLN A 255 28.72 -31.40 10.71
CA GLN A 255 29.54 -30.61 9.78
C GLN A 255 31.00 -31.09 9.79
N LYS A 256 31.68 -31.02 8.64
CA LYS A 256 33.12 -31.35 8.52
C LYS A 256 34.04 -30.29 9.10
N ALA A 257 33.70 -29.01 8.93
CA ALA A 257 34.47 -27.89 9.47
C ALA A 257 34.27 -27.80 11.00
N PRO A 258 35.20 -27.22 11.77
CA PRO A 258 34.97 -27.00 13.20
C PRO A 258 33.73 -26.14 13.46
N ILE A 259 33.06 -26.35 14.60
CA ILE A 259 31.90 -25.54 15.03
C ILE A 259 32.43 -24.26 15.68
N PHE A 260 31.82 -23.11 15.36
CA PHE A 260 32.21 -21.83 15.95
C PHE A 260 31.96 -21.86 17.46
N ASP A 261 32.95 -21.42 18.25
CA ASP A 261 32.87 -21.36 19.72
C ASP A 261 32.79 -19.89 20.14
N PRO A 262 31.57 -19.37 20.43
CA PRO A 262 31.39 -17.96 20.78
C PRO A 262 32.23 -17.52 21.97
N SER A 263 32.56 -18.44 22.89
CA SER A 263 33.37 -18.14 24.07
C SER A 263 34.84 -17.81 23.76
N LYS A 264 35.31 -18.16 22.55
CA LYS A 264 36.69 -17.89 22.09
C LYS A 264 36.82 -16.60 21.30
N SER A 265 35.72 -15.96 20.94
CA SER A 265 35.73 -14.69 20.20
C SER A 265 35.60 -13.51 21.15
N SER A 266 36.54 -12.57 21.11
CA SER A 266 36.47 -11.35 21.94
C SER A 266 35.43 -10.33 21.43
N THR A 267 34.92 -10.51 20.21
CA THR A 267 33.96 -9.59 19.57
C THR A 267 32.52 -10.15 19.54
N PHE A 268 32.31 -11.39 19.98
CA PHE A 268 30.99 -11.97 20.12
C PHE A 268 30.18 -11.28 21.21
N LYS A 269 28.97 -10.84 20.88
CA LYS A 269 28.04 -10.28 21.87
C LYS A 269 26.59 -10.61 21.52
N GLU A 270 25.97 -11.44 22.34
CA GLU A 270 24.56 -11.79 22.20
C GLU A 270 23.66 -10.54 22.24
N LYS A 271 22.68 -10.47 21.32
CA LYS A 271 21.71 -9.38 21.24
C LYS A 271 20.61 -9.57 22.29
N ARG A 272 20.19 -8.48 22.92
CA ARG A 272 19.07 -8.44 23.87
C ARG A 272 17.83 -7.84 23.21
N CYS A 273 16.68 -8.44 23.48
CA CYS A 273 15.39 -8.04 22.90
C CYS A 273 14.55 -7.37 24.00
N ASN A 274 14.31 -6.06 23.87
CA ASN A 274 13.64 -5.17 24.83
C ASN A 274 14.38 -4.90 26.16
N THR A 275 13.86 -3.97 26.97
CA THR A 275 14.43 -3.48 28.26
C THR A 275 14.47 -4.53 29.37
N HIS A 276 14.03 -5.76 29.10
CA HIS A 276 14.14 -6.91 29.99
C HIS A 276 15.22 -7.86 29.48
N ASP A 277 16.02 -8.39 30.42
CA ASP A 277 17.33 -9.06 30.24
C ASP A 277 17.32 -10.42 29.48
N HIS A 278 16.54 -10.57 28.41
CA HIS A 278 16.45 -11.81 27.62
C HIS A 278 17.20 -11.71 26.28
N SER A 279 17.86 -12.81 25.90
CA SER A 279 18.52 -12.94 24.61
C SER A 279 17.52 -13.07 23.45
N CYS A 280 17.89 -12.55 22.29
CA CYS A 280 17.08 -12.61 21.07
C CYS A 280 17.21 -13.98 20.42
N SER A 281 16.20 -14.84 20.53
CA SER A 281 16.16 -16.12 19.81
C SER A 281 15.65 -15.96 18.37
N TYR A 282 16.12 -16.82 17.45
CA TYR A 282 15.61 -16.94 16.09
C TYR A 282 15.34 -18.41 15.75
N GLU A 283 14.43 -18.64 14.82
CA GLU A 283 14.11 -19.94 14.24
C GLU A 283 13.76 -19.74 12.76
N ILE A 284 14.34 -20.57 11.88
CA ILE A 284 14.13 -20.56 10.43
C ILE A 284 13.92 -22.00 9.97
N VAL A 285 12.86 -22.22 9.18
CA VAL A 285 12.58 -23.49 8.50
C VAL A 285 12.59 -23.24 6.99
N TYR A 286 13.36 -24.01 6.24
CA TYR A 286 13.50 -23.88 4.79
C TYR A 286 12.51 -24.79 4.06
N ALA A 287 12.35 -24.54 2.75
CA ALA A 287 11.37 -25.25 1.92
C ALA A 287 11.60 -26.78 1.84
N ASP A 288 12.85 -27.23 1.99
CA ASP A 288 13.22 -28.65 2.05
C ASP A 288 13.03 -29.28 3.45
N LYS A 289 12.44 -28.51 4.39
CA LYS A 289 12.23 -28.84 5.81
C LYS A 289 13.50 -28.91 6.65
N SER A 290 14.64 -28.47 6.12
CA SER A 290 15.78 -28.15 6.98
C SER A 290 15.42 -26.98 7.90
N TYR A 291 16.03 -26.92 9.08
CA TYR A 291 15.72 -25.88 10.04
C TYR A 291 16.94 -25.49 10.88
N THR A 292 16.95 -24.25 11.36
CA THR A 292 17.93 -23.75 12.32
C THR A 292 17.26 -22.91 13.40
N GLN A 293 17.73 -23.05 14.63
CA GLN A 293 17.26 -22.34 15.81
C GLN A 293 18.45 -21.97 16.68
N GLY A 294 18.45 -20.73 17.18
CA GLY A 294 19.59 -20.20 17.93
C GLY A 294 19.34 -18.81 18.50
N THR A 295 20.42 -18.11 18.81
CA THR A 295 20.37 -16.73 19.32
C THR A 295 21.04 -15.76 18.35
N LEU A 296 20.49 -14.57 18.23
CA LEU A 296 21.09 -13.48 17.47
C LEU A 296 22.21 -12.84 18.29
N ALA A 297 23.34 -12.57 17.64
CA ALA A 297 24.50 -11.93 18.24
C ALA A 297 25.11 -10.92 17.27
N THR A 298 25.84 -9.94 17.79
CA THR A 298 26.79 -9.17 16.99
C THR A 298 28.15 -9.85 17.00
N GLU A 299 28.82 -9.85 15.86
CA GLU A 299 30.15 -10.39 15.68
C GLU A 299 30.91 -9.61 14.59
N THR A 300 32.23 -9.71 14.58
CA THR A 300 33.08 -9.24 13.48
C THR A 300 33.05 -10.24 12.34
N VAL A 301 32.62 -9.81 11.15
CA VAL A 301 32.70 -10.60 9.92
C VAL A 301 33.79 -10.03 9.02
N THR A 302 34.64 -10.88 8.44
CA THR A 302 35.76 -10.47 7.59
C THR A 302 35.71 -11.22 6.25
N ILE A 303 35.89 -10.49 5.15
CA ILE A 303 36.01 -11.03 3.78
C ILE A 303 37.23 -10.43 3.07
N HIS A 304 37.58 -10.93 1.88
CA HIS A 304 38.73 -10.42 1.15
C HIS A 304 38.46 -9.04 0.54
N SER A 305 39.52 -8.31 0.25
CA SER A 305 39.47 -7.07 -0.52
C SER A 305 40.53 -7.08 -1.61
N THR A 306 40.26 -6.39 -2.72
CA THR A 306 41.24 -6.24 -3.81
C THR A 306 42.45 -5.38 -3.45
N SER A 307 42.45 -4.68 -2.32
CA SER A 307 43.62 -3.95 -1.81
C SER A 307 44.66 -4.88 -1.18
N GLY A 308 44.30 -6.14 -0.91
CA GLY A 308 45.11 -7.10 -0.16
C GLY A 308 44.87 -7.04 1.36
N GLU A 309 44.27 -5.97 1.88
CA GLU A 309 43.87 -5.85 3.29
C GLU A 309 42.44 -6.39 3.49
N PRO A 310 42.16 -7.26 4.47
CA PRO A 310 40.82 -7.81 4.67
C PRO A 310 39.76 -6.73 4.91
N PHE A 311 38.57 -6.90 4.31
CA PHE A 311 37.41 -6.06 4.59
C PHE A 311 36.71 -6.56 5.84
N VAL A 312 36.69 -5.72 6.89
CA VAL A 312 36.20 -6.07 8.23
C VAL A 312 34.89 -5.34 8.53
N MET A 313 33.86 -6.09 8.88
CA MET A 313 32.53 -5.62 9.28
C MET A 313 32.31 -5.89 10.77
N PRO A 314 32.62 -4.91 11.65
CA PRO A 314 32.38 -5.04 13.08
C PRO A 314 30.88 -4.96 13.40
N GLU A 315 30.48 -5.56 14.51
CA GLU A 315 29.10 -5.54 15.01
C GLU A 315 28.02 -6.11 14.06
N THR A 316 28.41 -6.94 13.10
CA THR A 316 27.50 -7.63 12.17
C THR A 316 26.59 -8.58 12.93
N ILE A 317 25.28 -8.48 12.71
CA ILE A 317 24.28 -9.37 13.28
C ILE A 317 24.34 -10.73 12.57
N ILE A 318 24.60 -11.77 13.35
CA ILE A 318 24.61 -13.17 12.90
C ILE A 318 23.70 -14.03 13.79
N GLY A 319 23.21 -15.12 13.22
CA GLY A 319 22.54 -16.20 13.94
C GLY A 319 23.53 -17.25 14.44
N CYS A 320 23.55 -17.48 15.75
CA CYS A 320 24.36 -18.51 16.38
C CYS A 320 23.48 -19.75 16.66
N GLY A 321 23.52 -20.73 15.76
CA GLY A 321 22.60 -21.87 15.74
C GLY A 321 23.04 -23.00 16.67
N GLY A 322 22.24 -23.30 17.70
CA GLY A 322 22.49 -24.40 18.65
C GLY A 322 21.61 -25.63 18.42
N ASN A 323 20.59 -25.51 17.56
CA ASN A 323 19.68 -26.59 17.19
C ASN A 323 19.34 -26.48 15.69
N ASN A 324 19.79 -27.42 14.88
CA ASN A 324 19.61 -27.40 13.43
C ASN A 324 19.68 -28.82 12.85
N SER A 325 18.99 -29.04 11.71
CA SER A 325 18.95 -30.32 11.02
C SER A 325 18.57 -30.14 9.56
N GLY A 326 18.79 -31.17 8.74
CA GLY A 326 18.42 -31.20 7.32
C GLY A 326 19.47 -30.64 6.35
N PHE A 327 20.62 -30.16 6.85
CA PHE A 327 21.70 -29.63 6.02
C PHE A 327 22.78 -30.67 5.71
N ARG A 328 23.66 -30.35 4.75
CA ARG A 328 24.74 -31.23 4.34
C ARG A 328 25.98 -31.05 5.23
N PRO A 329 26.77 -32.11 5.47
CA PRO A 329 28.04 -32.02 6.20
C PRO A 329 29.11 -31.10 5.58
N SER A 330 28.93 -30.64 4.35
CA SER A 330 29.93 -29.87 3.60
C SER A 330 30.06 -28.41 4.00
N TYR A 331 29.09 -27.84 4.73
CA TYR A 331 29.09 -26.43 5.14
C TYR A 331 28.62 -26.25 6.59
N SER A 332 28.75 -25.03 7.11
CA SER A 332 28.54 -24.69 8.53
C SER A 332 27.26 -23.87 8.80
N GLY A 333 26.59 -23.38 7.76
CA GLY A 333 25.38 -22.57 7.84
C GLY A 333 25.04 -21.89 6.51
N ILE A 334 24.31 -20.77 6.55
CA ILE A 334 23.88 -20.02 5.37
C ILE A 334 24.29 -18.54 5.48
N VAL A 335 24.71 -17.97 4.35
CA VAL A 335 24.92 -16.53 4.17
C VAL A 335 23.73 -15.96 3.41
N GLY A 336 22.84 -15.29 4.15
CA GLY A 336 21.69 -14.61 3.57
C GLY A 336 22.08 -13.39 2.72
N LEU A 337 21.60 -13.36 1.49
CA LEU A 337 21.87 -12.32 0.50
C LEU A 337 20.61 -11.60 -0.01
N THR A 338 19.48 -11.65 0.70
CA THR A 338 18.25 -10.91 0.32
C THR A 338 18.42 -9.38 0.47
N ARG A 339 17.36 -8.64 0.15
CA ARG A 339 17.24 -7.19 0.41
C ARG A 339 16.89 -6.86 1.86
N GLY A 340 16.75 -7.88 2.72
CA GLY A 340 16.33 -7.71 4.10
C GLY A 340 17.46 -7.21 5.00
N SER A 341 17.06 -6.58 6.11
CA SER A 341 17.96 -5.86 7.03
C SER A 341 19.04 -6.73 7.70
N LEU A 342 18.83 -8.05 7.80
CA LEU A 342 19.80 -8.98 8.39
C LEU A 342 20.71 -9.66 7.36
N SER A 343 20.56 -9.34 6.07
CA SER A 343 21.39 -9.88 5.00
C SER A 343 22.82 -9.35 5.10
N LEU A 344 23.78 -10.08 4.52
CA LEU A 344 25.15 -9.60 4.46
C LEU A 344 25.24 -8.24 3.77
N ILE A 345 24.52 -8.05 2.66
CA ILE A 345 24.62 -6.84 1.83
C ILE A 345 24.10 -5.62 2.58
N SER A 346 22.97 -5.75 3.27
CA SER A 346 22.41 -4.66 4.08
C SER A 346 23.29 -4.31 5.27
N GLN A 347 24.11 -5.27 5.74
CA GLN A 347 25.01 -5.08 6.89
C GLN A 347 26.42 -4.59 6.50
N MET A 348 26.78 -4.55 5.22
CA MET A 348 28.08 -4.04 4.74
C MET A 348 28.27 -2.52 4.88
N GLY A 349 27.21 -1.77 5.25
CA GLY A 349 27.24 -0.34 5.56
C GLY A 349 27.25 0.59 4.33
N GLY A 350 26.98 1.89 4.54
CA GLY A 350 26.79 2.89 3.47
C GLY A 350 28.02 3.23 2.61
N ALA A 351 29.17 2.61 2.85
CA ALA A 351 30.41 2.84 2.09
C ALA A 351 30.48 2.04 0.77
N TYR A 352 29.63 1.02 0.60
CA TYR A 352 29.56 0.24 -0.65
C TYR A 352 28.11 0.18 -1.10
N PRO A 353 27.76 0.78 -2.25
CA PRO A 353 26.41 0.65 -2.81
C PRO A 353 26.10 -0.83 -3.00
N GLY A 354 24.87 -1.26 -2.68
CA GLY A 354 24.39 -2.65 -2.59
C GLY A 354 24.42 -3.46 -3.90
N PHE A 355 25.45 -3.30 -4.73
CA PHE A 355 25.75 -4.09 -5.91
C PHE A 355 26.44 -5.38 -5.52
N ILE A 356 25.98 -6.46 -6.15
CA ILE A 356 26.52 -7.80 -6.01
C ILE A 356 26.60 -8.38 -7.42
N SER A 357 27.70 -9.06 -7.72
CA SER A 357 27.76 -9.89 -8.92
C SER A 357 28.50 -11.19 -8.63
N TYR A 358 28.06 -12.23 -9.32
CA TYR A 358 28.67 -13.54 -9.24
C TYR A 358 28.75 -14.15 -10.65
N CYS A 359 29.81 -14.91 -10.87
CA CYS A 359 29.96 -15.77 -12.04
C CYS A 359 30.35 -17.14 -11.52
N PHE A 360 29.36 -18.00 -11.33
CA PHE A 360 29.54 -19.28 -10.69
C PHE A 360 30.03 -20.34 -11.68
N ALA A 361 31.23 -20.86 -11.46
CA ALA A 361 31.77 -21.96 -12.24
C ALA A 361 31.13 -23.29 -11.81
N GLY A 362 30.75 -24.13 -12.79
CA GLY A 362 30.27 -25.49 -12.52
C GLY A 362 31.32 -26.46 -11.96
N LYS A 363 32.60 -26.05 -11.91
CA LYS A 363 33.74 -26.75 -11.26
C LYS A 363 34.79 -25.73 -10.83
N GLY A 364 35.39 -25.92 -9.66
CA GLY A 364 36.50 -25.10 -9.17
C GLY A 364 36.06 -23.94 -8.27
N THR A 365 36.94 -22.96 -8.11
CA THR A 365 36.70 -21.73 -7.33
C THR A 365 36.19 -20.62 -8.25
N SER A 366 35.28 -19.81 -7.73
CA SER A 366 34.72 -18.61 -8.36
C SER A 366 34.72 -17.47 -7.36
N LYS A 367 34.21 -16.30 -7.73
CA LYS A 367 34.14 -15.15 -6.84
C LYS A 367 32.75 -14.52 -6.86
N ILE A 368 32.32 -14.07 -5.69
CA ILE A 368 31.26 -13.08 -5.55
C ILE A 368 31.91 -11.74 -5.21
N ASN A 369 31.54 -10.70 -5.96
CA ASN A 369 32.05 -9.35 -5.81
C ASN A 369 30.99 -8.45 -5.18
N PHE A 370 31.43 -7.49 -4.38
CA PHE A 370 30.56 -6.50 -3.75
C PHE A 370 31.04 -5.07 -4.09
N GLY A 371 30.10 -4.11 -4.08
CA GLY A 371 30.41 -2.70 -4.30
C GLY A 371 30.85 -2.41 -5.74
N ALA A 372 31.86 -1.57 -5.94
CA ALA A 372 32.25 -1.10 -7.27
C ALA A 372 32.68 -2.23 -8.23
N ASN A 373 33.40 -3.25 -7.73
CA ASN A 373 33.78 -4.42 -8.53
C ASN A 373 32.60 -5.35 -8.88
N ALA A 374 31.42 -5.11 -8.32
CA ALA A 374 30.23 -5.86 -8.66
C ALA A 374 29.53 -5.35 -9.94
N ILE A 375 29.91 -4.20 -10.47
CA ILE A 375 29.28 -3.63 -11.67
C ILE A 375 29.59 -4.48 -12.90
N VAL A 376 28.54 -4.95 -13.59
CA VAL A 376 28.64 -5.72 -14.83
C VAL A 376 28.32 -4.80 -16.01
N ALA A 377 29.26 -4.63 -16.95
CA ALA A 377 29.11 -3.79 -18.14
C ALA A 377 29.87 -4.40 -19.33
N GLY A 378 29.42 -4.12 -20.56
CA GLY A 378 30.07 -4.55 -21.80
C GLY A 378 29.12 -5.17 -22.82
N ASP A 379 29.69 -5.62 -23.95
CA ASP A 379 28.93 -6.26 -25.03
C ASP A 379 28.29 -7.56 -24.55
N GLY A 380 26.97 -7.71 -24.78
CA GLY A 380 26.18 -8.87 -24.35
C GLY A 380 25.56 -8.75 -22.97
N VAL A 381 25.76 -7.64 -22.24
CA VAL A 381 25.01 -7.36 -21.01
C VAL A 381 23.56 -7.00 -21.36
N VAL A 382 22.62 -7.67 -20.69
CA VAL A 382 21.18 -7.36 -20.73
C VAL A 382 20.70 -7.00 -19.33
N SER A 383 19.67 -6.17 -19.22
CA SER A 383 19.17 -5.68 -17.93
C SER A 383 17.65 -5.58 -17.93
N THR A 384 17.03 -6.09 -16.87
CA THR A 384 15.59 -6.02 -16.62
C THR A 384 15.34 -5.36 -15.28
N SER A 385 14.20 -4.69 -15.15
CA SER A 385 13.74 -4.15 -13.86
C SER A 385 13.47 -5.27 -12.86
N MET A 386 13.73 -4.94 -11.60
CA MET A 386 13.50 -5.80 -10.45
C MET A 386 12.39 -5.22 -9.59
N PHE A 387 11.48 -6.07 -9.10
CA PHE A 387 10.27 -5.67 -8.41
C PHE A 387 10.34 -6.00 -6.91
N VAL A 388 9.54 -5.29 -6.11
CA VAL A 388 9.32 -5.58 -4.69
C VAL A 388 7.88 -6.04 -4.53
N MET A 389 7.69 -7.27 -4.05
CA MET A 389 6.37 -7.74 -3.64
C MET A 389 6.18 -7.45 -2.15
N THR A 390 5.07 -6.79 -1.80
CA THR A 390 4.74 -6.41 -0.42
C THR A 390 4.67 -7.60 0.52
N ALA A 391 4.25 -8.77 0.01
CA ALA A 391 4.13 -9.99 0.79
C ALA A 391 5.49 -10.56 1.24
N LYS A 392 6.56 -10.37 0.43
CA LYS A 392 7.91 -10.85 0.75
C LYS A 392 8.98 -9.88 0.20
N PRO A 393 9.14 -8.69 0.81
CA PRO A 393 9.93 -7.60 0.23
C PRO A 393 11.43 -7.90 0.13
N GLY A 394 11.92 -8.94 0.81
CA GLY A 394 13.32 -9.35 0.78
C GLY A 394 13.78 -10.01 -0.54
N PHE A 395 12.89 -10.67 -1.29
CA PHE A 395 13.30 -11.42 -2.48
C PHE A 395 13.56 -10.53 -3.70
N TYR A 396 14.35 -11.08 -4.63
CA TYR A 396 14.63 -10.48 -5.93
C TYR A 396 13.63 -10.99 -6.97
N TYR A 397 12.59 -10.21 -7.24
CA TYR A 397 11.56 -10.55 -8.23
C TYR A 397 11.86 -9.93 -9.59
N LEU A 398 11.72 -10.72 -10.66
CA LEU A 398 11.76 -10.26 -12.04
C LEU A 398 10.45 -10.59 -12.76
N ASN A 399 10.20 -9.93 -13.89
CA ASN A 399 9.14 -10.31 -14.82
C ASN A 399 9.72 -11.05 -16.03
N LEU A 400 9.39 -12.33 -16.15
CA LEU A 400 9.63 -13.18 -17.30
C LEU A 400 8.45 -13.09 -18.27
N ASP A 401 8.69 -12.58 -19.47
CA ASP A 401 7.68 -12.42 -20.52
C ASP A 401 7.51 -13.71 -21.34
N ALA A 402 8.60 -14.44 -21.58
CA ALA A 402 8.59 -15.68 -22.35
C ALA A 402 9.82 -16.56 -22.11
N VAL A 403 9.73 -17.83 -22.51
CA VAL A 403 10.87 -18.74 -22.66
C VAL A 403 10.93 -19.25 -24.10
N SER A 404 12.07 -19.10 -24.76
CA SER A 404 12.31 -19.69 -26.07
C SER A 404 13.12 -20.97 -25.97
N VAL A 405 12.70 -22.00 -26.70
CA VAL A 405 13.43 -23.26 -26.89
C VAL A 405 13.78 -23.38 -28.38
N GLY A 406 15.04 -23.13 -28.73
CA GLY A 406 15.43 -22.90 -30.12
C GLY A 406 14.59 -21.77 -30.74
N ASN A 407 13.90 -22.05 -31.84
CA ASN A 407 13.05 -21.06 -32.53
C ASN A 407 11.61 -20.97 -31.98
N THR A 408 11.27 -21.73 -30.94
CA THR A 408 9.90 -21.76 -30.39
C THR A 408 9.81 -20.86 -29.16
N ARG A 409 9.16 -19.70 -29.29
CA ARG A 409 8.85 -18.80 -28.17
C ARG A 409 7.57 -19.24 -27.46
N ILE A 410 7.61 -19.31 -26.13
CA ILE A 410 6.51 -19.71 -25.26
C ILE A 410 6.18 -18.52 -24.36
N GLU A 411 5.07 -17.83 -24.64
CA GLU A 411 4.65 -16.66 -23.87
C GLU A 411 4.14 -17.02 -22.47
N THR A 412 4.48 -16.18 -21.49
CA THR A 412 3.85 -16.16 -20.16
C THR A 412 2.50 -15.45 -20.20
N GLN A 413 2.33 -14.44 -21.07
CA GLN A 413 1.05 -13.74 -21.28
C GLN A 413 -0.08 -14.72 -21.62
N GLY A 414 -1.26 -14.48 -21.04
CA GLY A 414 -2.41 -15.40 -21.16
C GLY A 414 -2.26 -16.68 -20.35
N THR A 415 -1.30 -16.75 -19.42
CA THR A 415 -1.18 -17.83 -18.44
C THR A 415 -1.18 -17.28 -17.01
N PRO A 416 -1.54 -18.08 -15.99
CA PRO A 416 -1.45 -17.69 -14.57
C PRO A 416 -0.03 -17.33 -14.09
N PHE A 417 0.97 -17.57 -14.93
CA PHE A 417 2.37 -17.23 -14.67
C PHE A 417 2.71 -15.79 -15.09
N HIS A 418 1.82 -15.06 -15.76
CA HIS A 418 2.06 -13.65 -16.08
C HIS A 418 1.74 -12.75 -14.88
N SER A 419 2.66 -11.85 -14.52
CA SER A 419 2.49 -10.82 -13.49
C SER A 419 3.19 -9.54 -13.95
N LEU A 420 2.64 -8.37 -13.61
CA LEU A 420 3.31 -7.08 -13.81
C LEU A 420 4.16 -6.67 -12.60
N LYS A 421 4.08 -7.41 -11.48
CA LYS A 421 4.74 -7.08 -10.20
C LYS A 421 5.78 -8.14 -9.75
N GLY A 422 6.31 -8.91 -10.69
CA GLY A 422 7.23 -10.03 -10.47
C GLY A 422 6.54 -11.39 -10.64
N ASN A 423 7.05 -12.26 -11.53
CA ASN A 423 6.57 -13.65 -11.69
C ASN A 423 7.67 -14.71 -11.55
N ILE A 424 8.93 -14.32 -11.42
CA ILE A 424 10.05 -15.24 -11.18
C ILE A 424 10.96 -14.65 -10.09
N VAL A 425 11.49 -15.52 -9.24
CA VAL A 425 12.39 -15.15 -8.13
C VAL A 425 13.80 -15.64 -8.44
N ILE A 426 14.80 -14.82 -8.13
CA ILE A 426 16.21 -15.24 -8.15
C ILE A 426 16.57 -15.83 -6.78
N ASP A 427 16.77 -17.14 -6.76
CA ASP A 427 17.13 -17.89 -5.56
C ASP A 427 18.32 -18.82 -5.84
N SER A 428 19.51 -18.43 -5.38
CA SER A 428 20.74 -19.22 -5.53
C SER A 428 20.77 -20.46 -4.64
N GLY A 429 19.94 -20.53 -3.59
CA GLY A 429 19.75 -21.72 -2.75
C GLY A 429 18.91 -22.81 -3.42
N THR A 430 18.31 -22.50 -4.59
CA THR A 430 17.45 -23.42 -5.34
C THR A 430 18.10 -23.84 -6.67
N PRO A 431 18.70 -25.05 -6.78
CA PRO A 431 19.53 -25.44 -7.93
C PRO A 431 18.75 -25.71 -9.23
N LEU A 432 17.45 -25.99 -9.14
CA LEU A 432 16.58 -26.29 -10.27
C LEU A 432 15.62 -25.13 -10.53
N THR A 433 15.37 -24.79 -11.81
CA THR A 433 14.36 -23.79 -12.14
C THR A 433 12.97 -24.39 -12.04
N TYR A 434 12.09 -23.76 -11.26
CA TYR A 434 10.71 -24.20 -11.08
C TYR A 434 9.75 -23.31 -11.87
N PHE A 435 8.89 -23.95 -12.66
CA PHE A 435 7.77 -23.28 -13.34
C PHE A 435 6.45 -23.92 -12.95
N PRO A 436 5.33 -23.18 -12.98
CA PRO A 436 4.00 -23.77 -12.85
C PRO A 436 3.83 -24.96 -13.77
N VAL A 437 3.18 -26.02 -13.28
CA VAL A 437 3.05 -27.32 -13.98
C VAL A 437 2.65 -27.15 -15.45
N SER A 438 1.66 -26.31 -15.72
CA SER A 438 1.15 -26.03 -17.08
C SER A 438 2.21 -25.40 -17.99
N TYR A 439 2.94 -24.39 -17.50
CA TYR A 439 3.99 -23.71 -18.24
C TYR A 439 5.23 -24.59 -18.42
N CYS A 440 5.65 -25.29 -17.36
CA CYS A 440 6.74 -26.27 -17.40
C CYS A 440 6.50 -27.36 -18.46
N ASN A 441 5.28 -27.87 -18.54
CA ASN A 441 4.90 -28.86 -19.55
C ASN A 441 5.00 -28.33 -20.98
N ARG A 442 4.69 -27.05 -21.23
CA ARG A 442 4.87 -26.41 -22.55
C ARG A 442 6.35 -26.35 -22.92
N VAL A 443 7.21 -25.93 -21.99
CA VAL A 443 8.67 -25.88 -22.19
C VAL A 443 9.24 -27.28 -22.44
N ARG A 444 8.90 -28.27 -21.60
CA ARG A 444 9.31 -29.67 -21.77
C ARG A 444 8.85 -30.26 -23.10
N LYS A 445 7.63 -29.92 -23.54
CA LYS A 445 7.09 -30.35 -24.85
C LYS A 445 7.88 -29.74 -26.01
N ALA A 446 8.31 -28.48 -25.90
CA ALA A 446 9.17 -27.86 -26.91
C ALA A 446 10.55 -28.54 -26.96
N VAL A 447 11.18 -28.83 -25.82
CA VAL A 447 12.46 -29.56 -25.77
C VAL A 447 12.32 -30.96 -26.38
N LYS A 448 11.26 -31.70 -26.04
CA LYS A 448 10.96 -33.04 -26.60
C LYS A 448 10.81 -33.06 -28.12
N ARG A 449 10.41 -31.93 -28.73
CA ARG A 449 10.28 -31.83 -30.20
C ARG A 449 11.61 -31.64 -30.91
N VAL A 450 12.62 -31.09 -30.21
CA VAL A 450 13.92 -30.78 -30.80
C VAL A 450 14.95 -31.88 -30.53
N VAL A 451 14.93 -32.49 -29.34
CA VAL A 451 15.93 -33.50 -28.95
C VAL A 451 15.62 -34.86 -29.57
N THR A 452 16.54 -35.38 -30.37
CA THR A 452 16.37 -36.66 -31.10
C THR A 452 16.95 -37.88 -30.37
N ALA A 453 17.51 -37.70 -29.17
CA ALA A 453 18.11 -38.78 -28.39
C ALA A 453 17.08 -39.65 -27.65
N ASN A 454 17.53 -40.83 -27.18
CA ASN A 454 16.70 -41.73 -26.41
C ASN A 454 16.42 -41.16 -25.02
N ARG A 455 15.13 -41.01 -24.69
CA ARG A 455 14.70 -40.61 -23.36
C ARG A 455 15.04 -41.72 -22.35
N VAL A 456 15.50 -41.31 -21.17
CA VAL A 456 15.74 -42.20 -20.04
C VAL A 456 14.94 -41.74 -18.83
N ALA A 457 14.68 -42.65 -17.89
CA ALA A 457 14.11 -42.28 -16.60
C ALA A 457 15.13 -41.46 -15.81
N ASP A 458 14.65 -40.46 -15.07
CA ASP A 458 15.48 -39.66 -14.18
C ASP A 458 16.09 -40.55 -13.07
N PRO A 459 17.43 -40.73 -13.04
CA PRO A 459 18.11 -41.51 -12.01
C PRO A 459 17.95 -40.94 -10.59
N SER A 460 17.69 -39.64 -10.46
CA SER A 460 17.55 -38.94 -9.18
C SER A 460 16.11 -38.91 -8.64
N ARG A 461 15.13 -39.38 -9.44
CA ARG A 461 13.69 -39.41 -9.10
C ARG A 461 13.04 -38.04 -8.83
N ASN A 462 13.59 -36.97 -9.40
CA ASN A 462 13.09 -35.59 -9.30
C ASN A 462 12.18 -35.19 -10.49
N ASP A 463 11.64 -36.16 -11.22
CA ASP A 463 10.83 -35.96 -12.45
C ASP A 463 11.51 -35.10 -13.52
N MET A 464 12.85 -35.17 -13.65
CA MET A 464 13.53 -34.42 -14.70
C MET A 464 13.35 -35.05 -16.09
N LEU A 465 13.39 -34.19 -17.12
CA LEU A 465 13.36 -34.64 -18.51
C LEU A 465 14.78 -35.02 -18.97
N CYS A 466 15.08 -36.32 -19.01
CA CYS A 466 16.42 -36.85 -19.25
C CYS A 466 16.58 -37.63 -20.56
N TYR A 467 17.78 -37.56 -21.15
CA TYR A 467 18.16 -38.26 -22.38
C TYR A 467 19.57 -38.84 -22.29
N TYR A 468 19.81 -39.95 -22.99
CA TYR A 468 21.15 -40.50 -23.18
C TYR A 468 21.83 -39.85 -24.39
N SER A 469 23.00 -39.24 -24.18
CA SER A 469 23.81 -38.64 -25.24
C SER A 469 25.29 -38.64 -24.89
N ASN A 470 26.14 -38.77 -25.91
CA ASN A 470 27.60 -38.61 -25.77
C ASN A 470 28.05 -37.14 -25.88
N THR A 471 27.14 -36.23 -26.22
CA THR A 471 27.42 -34.81 -26.39
C THR A 471 26.22 -33.94 -25.99
N ILE A 472 26.49 -32.76 -25.43
CA ILE A 472 25.45 -31.77 -25.11
C ILE A 472 24.93 -31.05 -26.36
N GLU A 473 25.60 -31.19 -27.51
CA GLU A 473 25.29 -30.41 -28.70
C GLU A 473 23.89 -30.66 -29.28
N ILE A 474 23.31 -31.83 -29.01
CA ILE A 474 21.97 -32.21 -29.48
C ILE A 474 20.83 -31.45 -28.78
N PHE A 475 21.12 -30.74 -27.69
CA PHE A 475 20.12 -30.01 -26.92
C PHE A 475 19.93 -28.58 -27.44
N PRO A 476 18.68 -28.06 -27.49
CA PRO A 476 18.43 -26.69 -27.92
C PRO A 476 18.91 -25.67 -26.88
N VAL A 477 19.39 -24.53 -27.36
CA VAL A 477 19.60 -23.32 -26.54
C VAL A 477 18.26 -22.85 -26.00
N ILE A 478 18.26 -22.40 -24.74
CA ILE A 478 17.10 -21.82 -24.07
C ILE A 478 17.39 -20.33 -23.85
N THR A 479 16.42 -19.49 -24.18
CA THR A 479 16.48 -18.04 -23.92
C THR A 479 15.36 -17.66 -22.97
N MET A 480 15.71 -16.98 -21.87
CA MET A 480 14.75 -16.37 -20.96
C MET A 480 14.54 -14.92 -21.38
N HIS A 481 13.30 -14.55 -21.72
CA HIS A 481 12.94 -13.20 -22.13
C HIS A 481 12.31 -12.47 -20.94
N PHE A 482 12.96 -11.43 -20.45
CA PHE A 482 12.46 -10.60 -19.36
C PHE A 482 11.87 -9.28 -19.87
N SER A 483 11.01 -8.67 -19.07
CA SER A 483 10.42 -7.37 -19.37
C SER A 483 11.47 -6.30 -19.66
N GLY A 484 11.13 -5.33 -20.51
CA GLY A 484 12.08 -4.34 -21.01
C GLY A 484 12.97 -4.83 -22.15
N GLY A 485 12.72 -6.04 -22.68
CA GLY A 485 13.42 -6.59 -23.83
C GLY A 485 14.77 -7.24 -23.50
N ALA A 486 14.96 -7.65 -22.24
CA ALA A 486 16.19 -8.31 -21.81
C ALA A 486 16.15 -9.81 -22.12
N ASP A 487 16.90 -10.18 -23.16
CA ASP A 487 16.98 -11.57 -23.63
C ASP A 487 18.24 -12.25 -23.09
N LEU A 488 18.07 -13.11 -22.09
CA LEU A 488 19.16 -13.88 -21.51
C LEU A 488 19.29 -15.23 -22.23
N VAL A 489 20.27 -15.31 -23.14
CA VAL A 489 20.62 -16.55 -23.85
C VAL A 489 21.48 -17.42 -22.94
N LEU A 490 20.97 -18.58 -22.56
CA LEU A 490 21.63 -19.48 -21.61
C LEU A 490 22.47 -20.52 -22.35
N ASP A 491 23.69 -20.75 -21.87
CA ASP A 491 24.51 -21.85 -22.36
C ASP A 491 23.83 -23.19 -22.06
N LYS A 492 24.07 -24.20 -22.90
CA LYS A 492 23.47 -25.53 -22.71
C LYS A 492 23.84 -26.12 -21.33
N TYR A 493 25.03 -25.84 -20.81
CA TYR A 493 25.43 -26.29 -19.48
C TYR A 493 24.68 -25.59 -18.33
N ASN A 494 24.02 -24.45 -18.57
CA ASN A 494 23.15 -23.83 -17.56
C ASN A 494 21.82 -24.58 -17.41
N MET A 495 21.32 -25.21 -18.48
CA MET A 495 19.97 -25.79 -18.52
C MET A 495 19.94 -27.31 -18.63
N TYR A 496 21.07 -27.96 -18.96
CA TYR A 496 21.17 -29.42 -19.06
C TYR A 496 22.29 -29.96 -18.17
N MET A 497 21.90 -30.64 -17.10
CA MET A 497 22.82 -31.22 -16.12
C MET A 497 23.17 -32.67 -16.48
N GLU A 498 24.46 -33.02 -16.44
CA GLU A 498 24.92 -34.40 -16.64
C GLU A 498 24.85 -35.20 -15.32
N LEU A 499 24.03 -36.25 -15.30
CA LEU A 499 23.91 -37.16 -14.16
C LEU A 499 24.86 -38.36 -14.31
N ASN A 500 25.61 -38.64 -13.24
CA ASN A 500 26.39 -39.87 -13.02
C ASN A 500 27.55 -40.18 -14.00
N ARG A 501 28.16 -39.18 -14.67
CA ARG A 501 29.30 -39.36 -15.61
C ARG A 501 29.08 -40.43 -16.69
N GLY A 502 27.81 -40.76 -16.96
CA GLY A 502 27.38 -41.87 -17.82
C GLY A 502 26.70 -41.42 -19.11
N GLY A 503 26.82 -40.15 -19.49
CA GLY A 503 26.17 -39.61 -20.70
C GLY A 503 24.67 -39.40 -20.56
N VAL A 504 24.12 -39.23 -19.36
CA VAL A 504 22.71 -38.88 -19.15
C VAL A 504 22.61 -37.39 -18.88
N PHE A 505 21.93 -36.65 -19.75
CA PHE A 505 21.69 -35.21 -19.60
C PHE A 505 20.23 -34.94 -19.30
N CYS A 506 19.95 -34.12 -18.29
CA CYS A 506 18.62 -33.81 -17.81
C CYS A 506 18.35 -32.31 -17.85
N LEU A 507 17.15 -31.92 -18.30
CA LEU A 507 16.70 -30.53 -18.26
C LEU A 507 16.51 -30.06 -16.81
N ALA A 508 17.21 -29.01 -16.41
CA ALA A 508 17.16 -28.38 -15.08
C ALA A 508 15.92 -27.48 -14.88
N ILE A 509 14.81 -27.81 -15.56
CA ILE A 509 13.51 -27.15 -15.43
C ILE A 509 12.50 -28.21 -15.00
N ILE A 510 11.94 -28.01 -13.81
CA ILE A 510 10.92 -28.90 -13.25
C ILE A 510 9.65 -28.15 -12.90
N SER A 511 8.56 -28.89 -12.77
CA SER A 511 7.30 -28.31 -12.36
C SER A 511 7.36 -27.98 -10.88
N SER A 512 6.89 -26.80 -10.50
CA SER A 512 6.63 -26.48 -9.10
C SER A 512 5.71 -27.56 -8.50
N PRO A 513 5.90 -27.95 -7.22
CA PRO A 513 4.93 -28.77 -6.52
C PRO A 513 3.53 -28.14 -6.61
N PRO A 514 2.44 -28.92 -6.53
CA PRO A 514 1.06 -28.40 -6.57
C PRO A 514 0.74 -27.29 -5.55
N HIS A 515 1.60 -27.12 -4.54
CA HIS A 515 1.46 -26.15 -3.45
C HIS A 515 2.30 -24.86 -3.63
N GLY A 516 3.04 -24.71 -4.75
CA GLY A 516 4.02 -23.62 -4.87
C GLY A 516 5.16 -23.73 -3.86
N PHE A 517 6.17 -22.87 -3.96
CA PHE A 517 7.19 -22.72 -2.91
C PHE A 517 6.69 -21.69 -1.89
N THR A 518 6.15 -22.15 -0.76
CA THR A 518 6.05 -21.32 0.44
C THR A 518 7.45 -21.16 1.04
N ILE A 519 8.18 -20.11 0.65
CA ILE A 519 9.36 -19.67 1.42
C ILE A 519 8.84 -18.87 2.61
N ASP A 520 8.57 -19.55 3.73
CA ASP A 520 8.18 -18.91 4.99
C ASP A 520 9.43 -18.33 5.68
N LEU A 521 9.62 -17.01 5.53
CA LEU A 521 10.52 -16.25 6.39
C LEU A 521 9.72 -15.71 7.57
N ILE A 522 9.86 -16.40 8.70
CA ILE A 522 9.27 -16.00 9.99
C ILE A 522 9.94 -14.70 10.46
N HIS A 523 9.15 -13.64 10.65
CA HIS A 523 9.56 -12.53 11.51
C HIS A 523 8.53 -12.24 12.60
N ARG A 524 9.03 -12.40 13.85
CA ARG A 524 8.52 -11.96 15.16
C ARG A 524 7.33 -12.72 15.78
N ARG A 525 7.65 -13.78 16.52
CA ARG A 525 7.00 -14.05 17.82
C ARG A 525 8.07 -14.02 18.93
N SER A 526 8.02 -13.00 19.78
CA SER A 526 8.70 -13.04 21.08
C SER A 526 7.84 -13.84 22.07
N ASN A 527 8.29 -15.05 22.39
CA ASN A 527 7.99 -15.95 23.51
C ASN A 527 6.73 -15.73 24.38
N ALA A 528 5.88 -16.76 24.43
CA ALA A 528 5.29 -17.27 25.67
C ALA A 528 5.41 -18.80 25.73
N SER A 529 6.21 -19.27 26.69
CA SER A 529 6.30 -20.61 27.33
C SER A 529 6.25 -21.90 26.49
N SER A 530 7.43 -22.50 26.31
CA SER A 530 7.62 -23.93 26.10
C SER A 530 7.05 -24.75 27.27
N SER A 531 6.07 -25.62 27.00
CA SER A 531 5.88 -26.83 27.78
C SER A 531 6.42 -28.02 26.98
N ARG A 532 7.26 -28.82 27.64
CA ARG A 532 7.95 -29.98 27.07
C ARG A 532 6.93 -31.01 26.57
N LEU A 533 7.01 -31.42 25.31
CA LEU A 533 6.58 -32.75 24.89
C LEU A 533 7.61 -33.35 23.93
N SER A 534 7.93 -34.60 24.22
CA SER A 534 9.00 -35.41 23.67
C SER A 534 8.74 -35.87 22.23
N ASN A 535 9.84 -35.96 21.49
CA ASN A 535 10.06 -36.70 20.25
C ASN A 535 9.31 -38.06 20.20
N THR A 536 8.06 -38.08 19.71
CA THR A 536 7.36 -39.24 19.14
C THR A 536 6.01 -38.79 18.55
N GLN A 537 5.89 -38.76 17.21
CA GLN A 537 4.70 -39.08 16.37
C GLN A 537 4.63 -38.21 15.10
N LEU A 538 5.39 -38.56 14.06
CA LEU A 538 5.16 -38.08 12.69
C LEU A 538 3.98 -38.83 12.02
N GLY A 539 2.84 -38.97 12.72
CA GLY A 539 1.73 -39.85 12.29
C GLY A 539 0.33 -39.53 12.82
N SER A 540 0.11 -38.35 13.40
CA SER A 540 -1.12 -37.99 14.12
C SER A 540 -1.79 -36.73 13.55
N SER A 541 -2.52 -36.84 12.43
CA SER A 541 -3.20 -35.69 11.84
C SER A 541 -4.49 -35.34 12.59
N PRO A 542 -4.74 -34.06 12.93
CA PRO A 542 -5.97 -33.65 13.61
C PRO A 542 -7.19 -33.69 12.69
N TYR A 543 -8.35 -34.01 13.25
CA TYR A 543 -9.64 -33.90 12.59
C TYR A 543 -10.74 -33.59 13.60
N ALA A 544 -11.86 -33.08 13.13
CA ALA A 544 -13.08 -32.97 13.92
C ALA A 544 -14.26 -33.57 13.17
N ASP A 545 -15.16 -34.19 13.92
CA ASP A 545 -16.42 -34.66 13.39
C ASP A 545 -17.34 -33.46 13.15
N THR A 546 -18.04 -33.51 12.02
CA THR A 546 -18.99 -32.47 11.62
C THR A 546 -20.38 -33.06 11.49
N VAL A 547 -21.39 -32.29 11.86
CA VAL A 547 -22.80 -32.70 11.79
C VAL A 547 -23.56 -31.68 10.97
N PHE A 548 -24.41 -32.16 10.06
CA PHE A 548 -25.35 -31.31 9.36
C PHE A 548 -26.56 -31.01 10.26
N ASP A 549 -26.80 -29.74 10.55
CA ASP A 549 -27.99 -29.27 11.25
C ASP A 549 -28.81 -28.36 10.33
N ASN A 550 -29.76 -28.98 9.62
CA ASN A 550 -30.75 -28.37 8.73
C ASN A 550 -30.20 -27.53 7.56
N SER A 551 -29.42 -26.48 7.82
CA SER A 551 -28.89 -25.54 6.83
C SER A 551 -27.43 -25.13 7.09
N VAL A 552 -26.83 -25.55 8.21
CA VAL A 552 -25.44 -25.24 8.58
C VAL A 552 -24.69 -26.52 8.99
N TYR A 553 -23.37 -26.46 8.88
CA TYR A 553 -22.49 -27.53 9.33
C TYR A 553 -21.83 -27.15 10.65
N LEU A 554 -22.01 -28.00 11.66
CA LEU A 554 -21.45 -27.82 12.99
C LEU A 554 -20.19 -28.67 13.14
N MET A 555 -19.15 -28.11 13.74
CA MET A 555 -17.94 -28.81 14.17
C MET A 555 -18.00 -29.09 15.66
N LYS A 556 -17.68 -30.33 16.04
CA LYS A 556 -17.49 -30.73 17.44
C LYS A 556 -16.06 -30.44 17.88
N LEU A 557 -15.91 -29.69 18.96
CA LEU A 557 -14.62 -29.45 19.61
C LEU A 557 -14.80 -29.36 21.13
N GLN A 558 -13.76 -29.64 21.90
CA GLN A 558 -13.82 -29.60 23.36
C GLN A 558 -13.03 -28.42 23.91
N LEU A 559 -13.61 -27.69 24.87
CA LEU A 559 -13.00 -26.55 25.54
C LEU A 559 -12.70 -26.86 27.00
N GLY A 560 -11.58 -26.36 27.50
CA GLY A 560 -11.30 -26.32 28.94
C GLY A 560 -10.71 -27.58 29.55
N THR A 561 -10.39 -27.46 30.84
CA THR A 561 -9.87 -28.55 31.67
C THR A 561 -10.72 -28.63 32.95
N PRO A 562 -11.54 -29.67 33.15
CA PRO A 562 -11.74 -30.83 32.27
C PRO A 562 -12.43 -30.46 30.92
N PRO A 563 -12.24 -31.26 29.86
CA PRO A 563 -12.82 -30.98 28.54
C PRO A 563 -14.36 -30.91 28.53
N PHE A 564 -14.88 -29.89 27.87
CA PHE A 564 -16.31 -29.61 27.69
C PHE A 564 -16.62 -29.53 26.19
N GLU A 565 -17.43 -30.45 25.67
CA GLU A 565 -17.79 -30.48 24.24
C GLU A 565 -18.74 -29.33 23.88
N ILE A 566 -18.41 -28.63 22.79
CA ILE A 566 -19.29 -27.66 22.12
C ILE A 566 -19.52 -28.06 20.67
N GLU A 567 -20.65 -27.63 20.12
CA GLU A 567 -20.98 -27.72 18.70
C GLU A 567 -21.11 -26.29 18.17
N ALA A 568 -20.28 -25.93 17.18
CA ALA A 568 -20.19 -24.57 16.67
C ALA A 568 -20.17 -24.56 15.13
N VAL A 569 -20.74 -23.52 14.52
CA VAL A 569 -20.86 -23.39 13.06
C VAL A 569 -19.48 -23.25 12.43
N ILE A 570 -19.24 -23.98 11.34
CA ILE A 570 -18.00 -23.92 10.57
C ILE A 570 -18.06 -22.73 9.61
N ASP A 571 -17.25 -21.71 9.86
CA ASP A 571 -17.30 -20.47 9.11
C ASP A 571 -15.91 -20.06 8.60
N THR A 572 -15.72 -20.18 7.29
CA THR A 572 -14.49 -19.80 6.58
C THR A 572 -14.43 -18.30 6.27
N GLY A 573 -15.53 -17.56 6.43
CA GLY A 573 -15.56 -16.10 6.41
C GLY A 573 -15.25 -15.46 7.76
N SER A 574 -15.45 -16.17 8.88
CA SER A 574 -15.19 -15.66 10.23
C SER A 574 -13.72 -15.78 10.67
N GLU A 575 -13.21 -14.71 11.30
CA GLU A 575 -11.88 -14.72 11.91
C GLU A 575 -11.89 -15.39 13.28
N ILE A 576 -12.83 -15.04 14.14
CA ILE A 576 -12.78 -15.47 15.54
C ILE A 576 -13.54 -16.78 15.77
N THR A 577 -12.90 -17.71 16.49
CA THR A 577 -13.62 -18.83 17.12
C THR A 577 -14.21 -18.39 18.45
N TRP A 578 -15.53 -18.51 18.63
CA TRP A 578 -16.22 -18.08 19.85
C TRP A 578 -17.34 -19.01 20.29
N THR A 579 -17.68 -18.98 21.57
CA THR A 579 -18.78 -19.76 22.18
C THR A 579 -19.58 -18.91 23.18
N GLN A 580 -20.86 -19.24 23.42
CA GLN A 580 -21.65 -18.66 24.52
C GLN A 580 -21.05 -19.06 25.87
N CYS A 581 -20.93 -18.07 26.78
CA CYS A 581 -20.29 -18.21 28.08
C CYS A 581 -21.18 -17.76 29.25
N LEU A 582 -21.06 -18.42 30.40
CA LEU A 582 -21.63 -17.95 31.66
C LEU A 582 -20.78 -16.85 32.35
N PRO A 583 -21.41 -15.89 33.06
CA PRO A 583 -22.85 -15.59 33.02
C PRO A 583 -23.24 -14.96 31.66
N CYS A 584 -24.35 -15.44 31.10
CA CYS A 584 -24.96 -14.85 29.91
C CYS A 584 -25.76 -13.60 30.30
N VAL A 585 -25.49 -12.47 29.63
CA VAL A 585 -26.19 -11.19 29.86
C VAL A 585 -27.43 -11.13 28.98
N HIS A 586 -27.23 -11.28 27.67
CA HIS A 586 -28.30 -11.30 26.66
C HIS A 586 -27.95 -12.34 25.59
N CYS A 587 -28.31 -13.58 25.84
CA CYS A 587 -27.93 -14.73 25.01
C CYS A 587 -29.18 -15.32 24.35
N TYR A 588 -29.07 -15.80 23.11
CA TYR A 588 -30.12 -16.66 22.54
C TYR A 588 -30.16 -18.00 23.28
N ASP A 589 -31.34 -18.63 23.30
CA ASP A 589 -31.50 -19.95 23.89
C ASP A 589 -30.81 -20.98 23.01
N GLN A 590 -29.87 -21.75 23.55
CA GLN A 590 -29.23 -22.88 22.87
C GLN A 590 -29.60 -24.22 23.53
N ASN A 591 -29.75 -25.26 22.72
CA ASN A 591 -29.96 -26.64 23.15
C ASN A 591 -28.66 -27.27 23.68
N ALA A 592 -27.52 -26.79 23.20
CA ALA A 592 -26.21 -27.19 23.69
C ALA A 592 -25.93 -26.62 25.09
N PRO A 593 -25.12 -27.27 25.93
CA PRO A 593 -24.68 -26.71 27.21
C PRO A 593 -23.86 -25.42 27.01
N ILE A 594 -24.11 -24.39 27.83
CA ILE A 594 -23.34 -23.13 27.81
C ILE A 594 -22.01 -23.33 28.55
N PHE A 595 -20.90 -22.88 27.95
CA PHE A 595 -19.58 -23.00 28.57
C PHE A 595 -19.50 -22.15 29.85
N ASP A 596 -19.03 -22.74 30.94
CA ASP A 596 -18.85 -22.07 32.24
C ASP A 596 -17.35 -21.84 32.50
N PRO A 597 -16.83 -20.63 32.24
CA PRO A 597 -15.41 -20.34 32.40
C PRO A 597 -14.89 -20.61 33.81
N SER A 598 -15.74 -20.53 34.83
CA SER A 598 -15.34 -20.76 36.22
C SER A 598 -15.02 -22.21 36.55
N LYS A 599 -15.43 -23.15 35.69
CA LYS A 599 -15.21 -24.60 35.86
C LYS A 599 -13.97 -25.11 35.14
N SER A 600 -13.37 -24.31 34.26
CA SER A 600 -12.15 -24.68 33.54
C SER A 600 -10.92 -24.14 34.26
N SER A 601 -9.96 -25.01 34.56
CA SER A 601 -8.68 -24.59 35.16
C SER A 601 -7.71 -23.95 34.16
N THR A 602 -7.99 -24.04 32.86
CA THR A 602 -7.16 -23.49 31.79
C THR A 602 -7.74 -22.23 31.16
N PHE A 603 -8.95 -21.83 31.55
CA PHE A 603 -9.54 -20.58 31.11
C PHE A 603 -8.77 -19.40 31.70
N LYS A 604 -8.34 -18.49 30.82
CA LYS A 604 -7.70 -17.25 31.23
C LYS A 604 -8.16 -16.12 30.33
N GLU A 605 -8.98 -15.23 30.87
CA GLU A 605 -9.41 -14.02 30.17
C GLU A 605 -8.19 -13.19 29.75
N LYS A 606 -8.15 -12.80 28.47
CA LYS A 606 -7.06 -11.99 27.92
C LYS A 606 -7.23 -10.56 28.40
N ARG A 607 -6.11 -9.95 28.78
CA ARG A 607 -6.05 -8.56 29.17
C ARG A 607 -5.38 -7.71 28.10
N CYS A 608 -6.06 -6.64 27.74
CA CYS A 608 -5.58 -5.62 26.82
C CYS A 608 -5.28 -4.41 27.69
N HIS A 609 -4.05 -4.34 28.23
CA HIS A 609 -3.66 -3.48 29.37
C HIS A 609 -4.22 -3.97 30.73
N ASP A 610 -4.87 -3.13 31.53
CA ASP A 610 -5.38 -3.45 32.88
C ASP A 610 -6.85 -3.95 32.90
N HIS A 611 -7.45 -4.19 31.73
CA HIS A 611 -8.83 -4.66 31.55
C HIS A 611 -8.95 -5.87 30.63
N SER A 612 -10.10 -6.55 30.66
CA SER A 612 -10.41 -7.63 29.72
C SER A 612 -10.47 -7.12 28.28
N CYS A 613 -10.08 -7.93 27.32
CA CYS A 613 -10.12 -7.60 25.89
C CYS A 613 -11.54 -7.84 25.33
N PRO A 614 -12.37 -6.82 25.06
CA PRO A 614 -13.67 -7.04 24.44
C PRO A 614 -13.53 -7.44 22.96
N TYR A 615 -14.50 -8.19 22.45
CA TYR A 615 -14.71 -8.41 21.02
C TYR A 615 -16.19 -8.28 20.66
N GLU A 616 -16.46 -7.91 19.41
CA GLU A 616 -17.79 -7.78 18.83
C GLU A 616 -17.73 -8.24 17.36
N VAL A 617 -18.72 -9.01 16.93
CA VAL A 617 -18.89 -9.48 15.55
C VAL A 617 -20.37 -9.35 15.17
N ASP A 618 -20.64 -8.70 14.05
CA ASP A 618 -21.97 -8.60 13.44
C ASP A 618 -22.00 -9.43 12.15
N TYR A 619 -22.99 -10.31 12.00
CA TYR A 619 -23.14 -11.20 10.85
C TYR A 619 -24.12 -10.63 9.82
N PHE A 620 -24.03 -11.13 8.58
CA PHE A 620 -24.84 -10.67 7.45
C PHE A 620 -26.36 -10.78 7.69
N ASP A 621 -26.81 -11.80 8.41
CA ASP A 621 -28.21 -12.01 8.76
C ASP A 621 -28.71 -11.10 9.92
N LYS A 622 -27.92 -10.09 10.28
CA LYS A 622 -28.15 -9.12 11.38
C LYS A 622 -28.08 -9.72 12.78
N THR A 623 -27.58 -10.95 12.90
CA THR A 623 -27.21 -11.52 14.19
C THR A 623 -25.86 -10.99 14.63
N TYR A 624 -25.53 -11.13 15.92
CA TYR A 624 -24.28 -10.58 16.47
C TYR A 624 -23.78 -11.37 17.68
N THR A 625 -22.51 -11.20 18.03
CA THR A 625 -21.93 -11.64 19.29
C THR A 625 -21.00 -10.59 19.89
N LYS A 626 -21.05 -10.44 21.22
CA LYS A 626 -20.20 -9.56 22.02
C LYS A 626 -19.73 -10.29 23.27
N GLY A 627 -18.47 -10.13 23.61
CA GLY A 627 -17.86 -10.83 24.72
C GLY A 627 -16.44 -10.39 25.01
N THR A 628 -15.69 -11.24 25.67
CA THR A 628 -14.26 -11.01 25.94
C THR A 628 -13.40 -12.11 25.34
N LEU A 629 -12.22 -11.74 24.84
CA LEU A 629 -11.22 -12.70 24.40
C LEU A 629 -10.63 -13.40 25.62
N ALA A 630 -10.42 -14.70 25.50
CA ALA A 630 -9.78 -15.52 26.51
C ALA A 630 -8.85 -16.52 25.84
N THR A 631 -7.85 -17.00 26.58
CA THR A 631 -7.13 -18.22 26.23
C THR A 631 -7.75 -19.41 26.92
N GLU A 632 -7.85 -20.51 26.19
CA GLU A 632 -8.38 -21.77 26.68
C GLU A 632 -7.68 -22.95 25.98
N THR A 633 -7.78 -24.13 26.59
CA THR A 633 -7.38 -25.39 25.96
C THR A 633 -8.49 -25.85 25.01
N VAL A 634 -8.15 -26.01 23.73
CA VAL A 634 -9.05 -26.59 22.71
C VAL A 634 -8.57 -27.98 22.35
N THR A 635 -9.47 -28.97 22.38
CA THR A 635 -9.16 -30.37 22.06
C THR A 635 -10.02 -30.87 20.91
N ILE A 636 -9.40 -31.51 19.93
CA ILE A 636 -10.05 -32.20 18.79
C ILE A 636 -9.47 -33.60 18.62
N HIS A 637 -10.03 -34.41 17.72
CA HIS A 637 -9.55 -35.77 17.49
C HIS A 637 -8.22 -35.79 16.74
N SER A 638 -7.47 -36.88 16.90
CA SER A 638 -6.32 -37.20 16.06
C SER A 638 -6.41 -38.62 15.51
N THR A 639 -5.80 -38.85 14.35
CA THR A 639 -5.72 -40.19 13.76
C THR A 639 -4.86 -41.18 14.54
N SER A 640 -4.03 -40.72 15.50
CA SER A 640 -3.30 -41.62 16.40
C SER A 640 -4.17 -42.22 17.50
N GLY A 641 -5.41 -41.74 17.68
CA GLY A 641 -6.31 -42.12 18.77
C GLY A 641 -6.11 -41.30 20.05
N GLU A 642 -4.99 -40.59 20.20
CA GLU A 642 -4.78 -39.62 21.27
C GLU A 642 -5.40 -38.25 20.88
N PRO A 643 -6.08 -37.53 21.78
CA PRO A 643 -6.65 -36.23 21.46
C PRO A 643 -5.57 -35.21 21.05
N PHE A 644 -5.83 -34.41 20.02
CA PHE A 644 -5.00 -33.28 19.66
C PHE A 644 -5.39 -32.07 20.52
N VAL A 645 -4.46 -31.63 21.37
CA VAL A 645 -4.70 -30.60 22.39
C VAL A 645 -3.93 -29.34 22.05
N MET A 646 -4.65 -28.24 21.86
CA MET A 646 -4.11 -26.90 21.68
C MET A 646 -4.26 -26.13 22.99
N ALA A 647 -3.14 -25.89 23.67
CA ALA A 647 -3.12 -25.06 24.86
C ALA A 647 -3.03 -23.58 24.49
N GLU A 648 -3.61 -22.72 25.34
CA GLU A 648 -3.59 -21.26 25.16
C GLU A 648 -4.17 -20.75 23.82
N THR A 649 -5.15 -21.46 23.26
CA THR A 649 -5.90 -21.00 22.09
C THR A 649 -6.78 -19.81 22.46
N ILE A 650 -6.67 -18.72 21.72
CA ILE A 650 -7.51 -17.54 21.86
C ILE A 650 -8.91 -17.85 21.30
N ILE A 651 -9.92 -17.71 22.15
CA ILE A 651 -11.33 -17.85 21.82
C ILE A 651 -12.13 -16.64 22.30
N GLY A 652 -13.25 -16.37 21.65
CA GLY A 652 -14.25 -15.41 22.10
C GLY A 652 -15.21 -16.04 23.12
N CYS A 653 -15.34 -15.42 24.29
CA CYS A 653 -16.30 -15.80 25.32
C CYS A 653 -17.52 -14.88 25.24
N GLY A 654 -18.53 -15.27 24.44
CA GLY A 654 -19.70 -14.45 24.12
C GLY A 654 -20.72 -14.43 25.25
N ARG A 655 -21.03 -13.24 25.77
CA ARG A 655 -22.02 -13.04 26.85
C ARG A 655 -23.25 -12.23 26.41
N ASN A 656 -23.18 -11.61 25.23
CA ASN A 656 -24.31 -10.94 24.60
C ASN A 656 -24.33 -11.30 23.12
N ASN A 657 -25.29 -12.10 22.68
CA ASN A 657 -25.40 -12.59 21.32
C ASN A 657 -26.86 -12.82 20.95
N SER A 658 -27.15 -12.66 19.66
CA SER A 658 -28.45 -12.97 19.08
C SER A 658 -28.30 -14.06 18.03
N TRP A 659 -29.26 -14.98 17.97
CA TRP A 659 -29.39 -15.93 16.89
C TRP A 659 -30.84 -16.36 16.71
N ILE A 660 -31.21 -16.77 15.51
CA ILE A 660 -32.60 -17.12 15.15
C ILE A 660 -32.94 -18.58 15.49
N ARG A 661 -31.93 -19.45 15.68
CA ARG A 661 -32.10 -20.89 15.91
C ARG A 661 -31.34 -21.43 17.13
N PRO A 662 -31.93 -22.31 17.95
CA PRO A 662 -31.35 -22.72 19.23
C PRO A 662 -30.32 -23.87 19.13
N SER A 663 -29.77 -24.21 17.97
CA SER A 663 -29.12 -25.52 17.78
C SER A 663 -27.62 -25.59 18.08
N PHE A 664 -26.91 -24.49 18.22
CA PHE A 664 -25.44 -24.50 18.35
C PHE A 664 -24.92 -23.43 19.32
N GLY A 665 -23.66 -23.58 19.75
CA GLY A 665 -23.07 -22.79 20.83
C GLY A 665 -22.14 -21.64 20.44
N GLY A 666 -21.86 -21.47 19.15
CA GLY A 666 -21.08 -20.36 18.61
C GLY A 666 -20.52 -20.67 17.22
N PHE A 667 -19.38 -20.07 16.88
CA PHE A 667 -18.73 -20.21 15.57
C PHE A 667 -17.28 -20.67 15.71
N VAL A 668 -16.83 -21.48 14.76
CA VAL A 668 -15.44 -21.80 14.51
C VAL A 668 -14.96 -20.96 13.35
N GLY A 669 -14.24 -19.89 13.65
CA GLY A 669 -13.59 -19.05 12.64
C GLY A 669 -12.44 -19.81 11.98
N LEU A 670 -12.53 -20.00 10.68
CA LEU A 670 -11.57 -20.75 9.86
C LEU A 670 -10.91 -19.90 8.79
N ASN A 671 -10.99 -18.58 8.87
CA ASN A 671 -10.36 -17.69 7.91
C ASN A 671 -8.81 -17.61 8.08
N TRP A 672 -8.10 -16.78 7.30
CA TRP A 672 -6.62 -16.65 7.38
C TRP A 672 -6.12 -15.70 8.47
N GLY A 673 -7.02 -15.10 9.24
CA GLY A 673 -6.68 -14.14 10.27
C GLY A 673 -6.08 -14.78 11.53
N PRO A 674 -5.40 -13.98 12.37
CA PRO A 674 -4.66 -14.47 13.52
C PRO A 674 -5.51 -15.11 14.62
N LEU A 675 -6.82 -14.83 14.69
CA LEU A 675 -7.73 -15.41 15.69
C LEU A 675 -8.48 -16.65 15.19
N SER A 676 -8.23 -17.11 13.96
CA SER A 676 -8.88 -18.31 13.43
C SER A 676 -8.30 -19.57 14.04
N LEU A 677 -9.11 -20.63 14.16
CA LEU A 677 -8.67 -21.88 14.75
C LEU A 677 -7.47 -22.44 13.96
N ILE A 678 -7.52 -22.36 12.62
CA ILE A 678 -6.49 -22.91 11.75
C ILE A 678 -5.14 -22.17 11.88
N THR A 679 -5.14 -20.84 12.02
CA THR A 679 -3.92 -20.06 12.23
C THR A 679 -3.34 -20.31 13.63
N GLN A 680 -4.19 -20.62 14.61
CA GLN A 680 -3.80 -20.88 15.99
C GLN A 680 -3.27 -22.30 16.24
N MET A 681 -3.45 -23.24 15.31
CA MET A 681 -2.91 -24.61 15.41
C MET A 681 -1.36 -24.67 15.40
N GLY A 682 -0.69 -23.72 14.73
CA GLY A 682 0.77 -23.53 14.76
C GLY A 682 1.66 -24.65 14.18
N GLY A 683 2.94 -24.31 13.93
CA GLY A 683 4.13 -25.20 13.89
C GLY A 683 4.21 -26.38 12.90
N GLU A 684 3.30 -27.34 12.98
CA GLU A 684 3.38 -28.64 12.27
C GLU A 684 2.33 -28.82 11.16
N TYR A 685 1.29 -27.97 11.11
CA TYR A 685 0.15 -28.10 10.20
C TYR A 685 -0.14 -26.75 9.49
N PRO A 686 0.51 -26.47 8.35
CA PRO A 686 0.56 -25.14 7.75
C PRO A 686 -0.74 -24.78 7.04
N GLY A 687 -1.75 -24.27 7.75
CA GLY A 687 -2.94 -23.67 7.13
C GLY A 687 -3.77 -24.61 6.23
N LEU A 688 -3.51 -25.92 6.27
CA LEU A 688 -4.17 -26.91 5.42
C LEU A 688 -5.43 -27.44 6.11
N MET A 689 -6.58 -27.19 5.48
CA MET A 689 -7.84 -27.85 5.82
C MET A 689 -8.53 -28.41 4.58
N SER A 690 -9.31 -29.46 4.78
CA SER A 690 -10.25 -29.95 3.76
C SER A 690 -11.52 -30.43 4.44
N TYR A 691 -12.64 -30.27 3.75
CA TYR A 691 -13.92 -30.76 4.19
C TYR A 691 -14.67 -31.38 3.01
N CYS A 692 -15.49 -32.37 3.34
CA CYS A 692 -16.48 -32.95 2.44
C CYS A 692 -17.75 -33.13 3.26
N PHE A 693 -18.60 -32.12 3.26
CA PHE A 693 -19.78 -32.12 4.11
C PHE A 693 -20.89 -32.97 3.48
N ALA A 694 -21.37 -33.98 4.22
CA ALA A 694 -22.51 -34.78 3.78
C ALA A 694 -23.83 -34.02 4.01
N GLY A 695 -24.73 -34.07 3.03
CA GLY A 695 -26.09 -33.52 3.17
C GLY A 695 -26.98 -34.25 4.18
N ASN A 696 -26.53 -35.37 4.75
CA ASN A 696 -27.17 -36.07 5.87
C ASN A 696 -26.12 -36.91 6.63
N GLY A 697 -26.15 -36.92 7.96
CA GLY A 697 -25.25 -37.71 8.82
C GLY A 697 -24.00 -36.96 9.30
N THR A 698 -23.01 -37.72 9.77
CA THR A 698 -21.72 -37.18 10.24
C THR A 698 -20.70 -37.14 9.10
N SER A 699 -19.85 -36.13 9.10
CA SER A 699 -18.71 -35.96 8.18
C SER A 699 -17.48 -35.53 8.98
N LYS A 700 -16.39 -35.18 8.28
CA LYS A 700 -15.15 -34.75 8.93
C LYS A 700 -14.58 -33.52 8.25
N ILE A 701 -14.03 -32.64 9.07
CA ILE A 701 -13.06 -31.64 8.63
C ILE A 701 -11.67 -32.14 9.04
N ASN A 702 -10.77 -32.23 8.07
CA ASN A 702 -9.39 -32.69 8.27
C ASN A 702 -8.46 -31.50 8.30
N PHE A 703 -7.48 -31.55 9.20
CA PHE A 703 -6.41 -30.55 9.29
C PHE A 703 -5.05 -31.20 9.01
N GLY A 704 -4.11 -30.39 8.54
CA GLY A 704 -2.74 -30.84 8.34
C GLY A 704 -2.57 -31.78 7.15
N THR A 705 -1.72 -32.81 7.30
CA THR A 705 -1.38 -33.72 6.18
C THR A 705 -2.58 -34.53 5.66
N ASN A 706 -3.58 -34.83 6.49
CA ASN A 706 -4.81 -35.49 6.06
C ASN A 706 -5.77 -34.56 5.30
N ALA A 707 -5.49 -33.25 5.28
CA ALA A 707 -6.24 -32.31 4.48
C ALA A 707 -5.81 -32.29 2.99
N ILE A 708 -4.77 -33.04 2.62
CA ILE A 708 -4.26 -33.07 1.24
C ILE A 708 -5.22 -33.90 0.38
N VAL A 709 -5.92 -33.24 -0.52
CA VAL A 709 -6.82 -33.87 -1.50
C VAL A 709 -6.02 -34.20 -2.77
N GLY A 710 -6.06 -35.45 -3.22
CA GLY A 710 -5.39 -35.91 -4.44
C GLY A 710 -6.16 -37.06 -5.12
N GLY A 711 -6.07 -37.17 -6.45
CA GLY A 711 -6.77 -38.21 -7.21
C GLY A 711 -7.26 -37.73 -8.58
N GLY A 712 -7.88 -38.62 -9.37
CA GLY A 712 -8.54 -38.25 -10.62
C GLY A 712 -9.81 -37.42 -10.36
N GLY A 713 -9.94 -36.27 -11.01
CA GLY A 713 -11.07 -35.34 -10.82
C GLY A 713 -10.79 -34.16 -9.87
N VAL A 714 -9.59 -34.07 -9.30
CA VAL A 714 -9.17 -32.89 -8.53
C VAL A 714 -8.89 -31.72 -9.47
N VAL A 715 -9.51 -30.58 -9.19
CA VAL A 715 -9.26 -29.29 -9.86
C VAL A 715 -8.75 -28.27 -8.84
N SER A 716 -7.86 -27.38 -9.27
CA SER A 716 -7.20 -26.40 -8.39
C SER A 716 -7.12 -25.03 -9.06
N THR A 717 -7.59 -24.00 -8.37
CA THR A 717 -7.45 -22.59 -8.76
C THR A 717 -6.60 -21.85 -7.74
N THR A 718 -5.98 -20.75 -8.18
CA THR A 718 -5.29 -19.82 -7.28
C THR A 718 -6.30 -19.12 -6.38
N MET A 719 -5.96 -19.02 -5.10
CA MET A 719 -6.66 -18.19 -4.13
C MET A 719 -5.93 -16.86 -3.97
N PHE A 720 -6.69 -15.78 -3.84
CA PHE A 720 -6.21 -14.41 -3.70
C PHE A 720 -6.42 -13.90 -2.28
N VAL A 721 -5.59 -12.95 -1.87
CA VAL A 721 -5.77 -12.16 -0.66
C VAL A 721 -5.83 -10.70 -1.11
N THR A 722 -6.95 -10.03 -0.83
CA THR A 722 -7.13 -8.63 -1.19
C THR A 722 -6.68 -7.74 -0.03
N THR A 723 -6.16 -6.56 -0.35
CA THR A 723 -5.84 -5.54 0.67
C THR A 723 -7.09 -4.97 1.33
N ALA A 724 -8.22 -4.99 0.63
CA ALA A 724 -9.51 -4.51 1.12
C ALA A 724 -10.08 -5.38 2.26
N LYS A 725 -9.96 -6.71 2.19
CA LYS A 725 -10.51 -7.64 3.19
C LYS A 725 -9.63 -8.89 3.34
N PRO A 726 -8.48 -8.80 4.04
CA PRO A 726 -7.45 -9.84 4.03
C PRO A 726 -7.84 -11.17 4.71
N GLY A 727 -9.00 -11.24 5.36
CA GLY A 727 -9.46 -12.44 6.08
C GLY A 727 -10.10 -13.50 5.19
N PHE A 728 -10.74 -13.14 4.08
CA PHE A 728 -11.55 -14.08 3.28
C PHE A 728 -10.73 -14.87 2.24
N TYR A 729 -11.25 -16.05 1.88
CA TYR A 729 -10.74 -16.88 0.78
C TYR A 729 -11.30 -16.39 -0.56
N TYR A 730 -10.55 -15.61 -1.32
CA TYR A 730 -10.99 -15.12 -2.63
C TYR A 730 -10.57 -16.05 -3.77
N LEU A 731 -11.46 -16.31 -4.72
CA LEU A 731 -11.17 -16.96 -6.00
C LEU A 731 -11.58 -16.06 -7.16
N ASN A 732 -11.04 -16.33 -8.35
CA ASN A 732 -11.52 -15.74 -9.59
C ASN A 732 -12.39 -16.77 -10.33
N LEU A 733 -13.68 -16.46 -10.44
CA LEU A 733 -14.64 -17.12 -11.31
C LEU A 733 -14.64 -16.45 -12.68
N ASP A 734 -14.25 -17.20 -13.70
CA ASP A 734 -14.18 -16.74 -15.09
C ASP A 734 -15.55 -16.89 -15.79
N ALA A 735 -16.30 -17.94 -15.46
CA ALA A 735 -17.62 -18.21 -16.05
C ALA A 735 -18.46 -19.19 -15.22
N VAL A 736 -19.77 -19.22 -15.49
CA VAL A 736 -20.69 -20.27 -15.03
C VAL A 736 -21.36 -20.91 -16.25
N SER A 737 -21.34 -22.24 -16.34
CA SER A 737 -22.07 -22.98 -17.37
C SER A 737 -23.29 -23.67 -16.80
N VAL A 738 -24.44 -23.54 -17.48
CA VAL A 738 -25.70 -24.22 -17.19
C VAL A 738 -26.03 -25.10 -18.41
N GLY A 739 -25.81 -26.41 -18.29
CA GLY A 739 -25.85 -27.29 -19.46
C GLY A 739 -24.82 -26.88 -20.51
N ASP A 740 -25.27 -26.61 -21.74
CA ASP A 740 -24.41 -26.17 -22.85
C ASP A 740 -24.23 -24.63 -22.90
N THR A 741 -24.93 -23.88 -22.05
CA THR A 741 -24.89 -22.41 -22.04
C THR A 741 -23.80 -21.92 -21.09
N ARG A 742 -22.77 -21.28 -21.63
CA ARG A 742 -21.68 -20.66 -20.84
C ARG A 742 -21.90 -19.15 -20.71
N ILE A 743 -21.86 -18.64 -19.48
CA ILE A 743 -22.03 -17.24 -19.12
C ILE A 743 -20.69 -16.73 -18.59
N GLU A 744 -20.04 -15.82 -19.30
CA GLU A 744 -18.73 -15.27 -18.92
C GLU A 744 -18.89 -14.15 -17.89
N THR A 745 -17.95 -14.06 -16.94
CA THR A 745 -17.88 -12.91 -16.02
C THR A 745 -17.23 -11.70 -16.70
N LEU A 746 -16.29 -11.92 -17.62
CA LEU A 746 -15.59 -10.87 -18.36
C LEU A 746 -16.56 -9.95 -19.12
N GLY A 747 -16.42 -8.64 -18.92
CA GLY A 747 -17.32 -7.64 -19.50
C GLY A 747 -18.59 -7.39 -18.68
N THR A 748 -18.71 -8.00 -17.50
CA THR A 748 -19.74 -7.70 -16.50
C THR A 748 -19.13 -7.02 -15.27
N PRO A 749 -19.91 -6.30 -14.44
CA PRO A 749 -19.44 -5.74 -13.17
C PRO A 749 -18.93 -6.78 -12.17
N PHE A 750 -19.15 -8.08 -12.44
CA PHE A 750 -18.70 -9.19 -11.62
C PHE A 750 -17.26 -9.63 -11.94
N HIS A 751 -16.62 -9.10 -12.99
CA HIS A 751 -15.22 -9.41 -13.28
C HIS A 751 -14.26 -8.59 -12.39
N ALA A 752 -13.31 -9.25 -11.74
CA ALA A 752 -12.23 -8.61 -10.99
C ALA A 752 -10.89 -9.28 -11.28
N LEU A 753 -9.81 -8.48 -11.25
CA LEU A 753 -8.44 -8.99 -11.42
C LEU A 753 -7.90 -9.68 -10.15
N GLU A 754 -8.45 -9.33 -8.98
CA GLU A 754 -8.00 -9.79 -7.65
C GLU A 754 -9.17 -10.35 -6.82
N GLY A 755 -9.82 -11.43 -7.28
CA GLY A 755 -10.85 -12.15 -6.53
C GLY A 755 -12.27 -11.59 -6.70
N ASN A 756 -13.15 -12.32 -7.38
CA ASN A 756 -14.57 -11.93 -7.56
C ASN A 756 -15.58 -12.85 -6.86
N ILE A 757 -15.15 -13.96 -6.25
CA ILE A 757 -16.01 -14.82 -5.43
C ILE A 757 -15.29 -15.19 -4.13
N VAL A 758 -16.05 -15.28 -3.04
CA VAL A 758 -15.56 -15.64 -1.70
C VAL A 758 -16.04 -17.04 -1.34
N ILE A 759 -15.16 -17.85 -0.75
CA ILE A 759 -15.54 -19.11 -0.12
C ILE A 759 -15.97 -18.83 1.32
N ASP A 760 -17.26 -19.00 1.59
CA ASP A 760 -17.85 -18.84 2.92
C ASP A 760 -18.78 -20.00 3.24
N SER A 761 -18.29 -20.92 4.07
CA SER A 761 -19.02 -22.10 4.56
C SER A 761 -20.10 -21.77 5.59
N GLY A 762 -20.08 -20.56 6.17
CA GLY A 762 -21.13 -20.07 7.06
C GLY A 762 -22.40 -19.64 6.31
N THR A 763 -22.33 -19.52 4.99
CA THR A 763 -23.42 -19.07 4.12
C THR A 763 -24.05 -20.23 3.34
N THR A 764 -25.37 -20.43 3.48
CA THR A 764 -26.10 -21.55 2.85
C THR A 764 -26.33 -21.39 1.34
N LEU A 765 -26.52 -20.15 0.85
CA LEU A 765 -26.85 -19.86 -0.55
C LEU A 765 -25.63 -19.31 -1.31
N THR A 766 -25.51 -19.62 -2.60
CA THR A 766 -24.57 -18.91 -3.46
C THR A 766 -25.19 -17.57 -3.87
N TYR A 767 -24.50 -16.47 -3.62
CA TYR A 767 -24.97 -15.16 -4.06
C TYR A 767 -24.19 -14.74 -5.31
N PHE A 768 -24.86 -14.03 -6.23
CA PHE A 768 -24.23 -13.36 -7.38
C PHE A 768 -24.81 -11.95 -7.53
N PRO A 769 -24.07 -10.97 -8.08
CA PRO A 769 -24.64 -9.67 -8.43
C PRO A 769 -25.93 -9.86 -9.25
N GLU A 770 -26.95 -9.06 -8.97
CA GLU A 770 -28.29 -9.23 -9.55
C GLU A 770 -28.29 -9.45 -11.07
N SER A 771 -27.51 -8.65 -11.80
CA SER A 771 -27.38 -8.77 -13.26
C SER A 771 -26.85 -10.14 -13.70
N TYR A 772 -25.83 -10.67 -13.02
CA TYR A 772 -25.24 -11.98 -13.33
C TYR A 772 -26.13 -13.13 -12.83
N CYS A 773 -26.73 -12.99 -11.64
CA CYS A 773 -27.70 -13.94 -11.10
C CYS A 773 -28.87 -14.17 -12.07
N ASN A 774 -29.42 -13.09 -12.62
CA ASN A 774 -30.53 -13.15 -13.56
C ASN A 774 -30.16 -13.92 -14.85
N LEU A 775 -28.93 -13.78 -15.34
CA LEU A 775 -28.45 -14.55 -16.50
C LEU A 775 -28.41 -16.05 -16.19
N VAL A 776 -27.92 -16.42 -15.01
CA VAL A 776 -27.85 -17.83 -14.58
C VAL A 776 -29.26 -18.41 -14.40
N ARG A 777 -30.18 -17.66 -13.75
CA ARG A 777 -31.59 -18.07 -13.56
C ARG A 777 -32.30 -18.28 -14.90
N GLN A 778 -32.14 -17.35 -15.84
CA GLN A 778 -32.71 -17.47 -17.19
C GLN A 778 -32.17 -18.70 -17.93
N ALA A 779 -30.88 -19.00 -17.79
CA ALA A 779 -30.29 -20.20 -18.39
C ALA A 779 -30.86 -21.49 -17.79
N VAL A 780 -31.10 -21.53 -16.47
CA VAL A 780 -31.77 -22.68 -15.81
C VAL A 780 -33.23 -22.80 -16.27
N GLU A 781 -33.98 -21.70 -16.30
CA GLU A 781 -35.37 -21.66 -16.78
C GLU A 781 -35.51 -22.17 -18.21
N HIS A 782 -34.54 -21.89 -19.07
CA HIS A 782 -34.56 -22.34 -20.46
C HIS A 782 -34.36 -23.86 -20.60
N VAL A 783 -33.63 -24.49 -19.68
CA VAL A 783 -33.25 -25.90 -19.78
C VAL A 783 -34.22 -26.81 -19.01
N VAL A 784 -34.78 -26.35 -17.89
CA VAL A 784 -35.67 -27.17 -17.05
C VAL A 784 -37.04 -27.34 -17.72
N PRO A 785 -37.50 -28.58 -18.01
CA PRO A 785 -38.76 -28.85 -18.69
C PRO A 785 -39.97 -28.81 -17.75
N ALA A 786 -40.03 -27.82 -16.85
CA ALA A 786 -41.10 -27.63 -15.88
C ALA A 786 -41.40 -26.13 -15.71
N VAL A 787 -42.60 -25.80 -15.23
CA VAL A 787 -42.98 -24.40 -14.95
C VAL A 787 -42.45 -24.01 -13.57
N PRO A 788 -41.85 -22.80 -13.42
CA PRO A 788 -41.44 -22.31 -12.11
C PRO A 788 -42.60 -22.30 -11.11
N ALA A 789 -42.30 -22.70 -9.87
CA ALA A 789 -43.19 -22.68 -8.73
C ALA A 789 -42.82 -21.53 -7.80
N ALA A 790 -43.79 -21.06 -7.01
CA ALA A 790 -43.55 -20.03 -6.01
C ALA A 790 -42.67 -20.56 -4.87
N ASP A 791 -41.68 -19.76 -4.45
CA ASP A 791 -40.87 -20.03 -3.27
C ASP A 791 -41.69 -19.79 -1.98
N PRO A 792 -41.93 -20.82 -1.15
CA PRO A 792 -42.69 -20.68 0.09
C PRO A 792 -41.94 -19.93 1.19
N THR A 793 -40.63 -19.71 1.04
CA THR A 793 -39.78 -19.04 2.04
C THR A 793 -39.74 -17.53 1.89
N GLY A 794 -40.19 -17.00 0.75
CA GLY A 794 -40.19 -15.56 0.45
C GLY A 794 -38.81 -14.98 0.11
N ASN A 795 -37.82 -15.84 -0.17
CA ASN A 795 -36.47 -15.45 -0.57
C ASN A 795 -36.31 -15.28 -2.09
N ASP A 796 -37.42 -15.33 -2.83
CA ASP A 796 -37.48 -15.21 -4.30
C ASP A 796 -36.58 -16.23 -5.04
N LEU A 797 -36.46 -17.45 -4.51
CA LEU A 797 -35.70 -18.52 -5.17
C LEU A 797 -36.42 -19.07 -6.42
N LEU A 798 -35.63 -19.48 -7.42
CA LEU A 798 -36.17 -20.16 -8.60
C LEU A 798 -36.47 -21.63 -8.26
N CYS A 799 -37.75 -21.99 -8.14
CA CYS A 799 -38.19 -23.32 -7.70
C CYS A 799 -39.02 -24.07 -8.75
N TYR A 800 -39.06 -25.40 -8.67
CA TYR A 800 -39.86 -26.27 -9.54
C TYR A 800 -40.37 -27.50 -8.78
N TYR A 801 -41.60 -27.93 -9.08
CA TYR A 801 -42.10 -29.22 -8.60
C TYR A 801 -41.58 -30.36 -9.48
N SER A 802 -40.95 -31.35 -8.87
CA SER A 802 -40.46 -32.56 -9.53
C SER A 802 -40.43 -33.75 -8.58
N ASN A 803 -40.64 -34.94 -9.12
CA ASN A 803 -40.42 -36.20 -8.40
C ASN A 803 -38.97 -36.70 -8.48
N THR A 804 -38.11 -36.01 -9.24
CA THR A 804 -36.72 -36.38 -9.46
C THR A 804 -35.84 -35.17 -9.74
N ILE A 805 -34.62 -35.17 -9.22
CA ILE A 805 -33.63 -34.13 -9.49
C ILE A 805 -33.07 -34.19 -10.93
N GLU A 806 -33.37 -35.26 -11.66
CA GLU A 806 -32.75 -35.47 -12.98
C GLU A 806 -33.16 -34.45 -14.04
N ILE A 807 -34.30 -33.78 -13.86
CA ILE A 807 -34.78 -32.75 -14.78
C ILE A 807 -33.92 -31.46 -14.77
N PHE A 808 -33.09 -31.28 -13.74
CA PHE A 808 -32.29 -30.07 -13.57
C PHE A 808 -30.94 -30.18 -14.29
N PRO A 809 -30.44 -29.10 -14.91
CA PRO A 809 -29.13 -29.10 -15.55
C PRO A 809 -28.00 -29.13 -14.53
N VAL A 810 -26.89 -29.75 -14.92
CA VAL A 810 -25.63 -29.66 -14.18
C VAL A 810 -25.08 -28.24 -14.33
N ILE A 811 -24.58 -27.67 -13.22
CA ILE A 811 -23.93 -26.36 -13.20
C ILE A 811 -22.43 -26.58 -13.05
N THR A 812 -21.64 -25.92 -13.90
CA THR A 812 -20.17 -25.94 -13.82
C THR A 812 -19.66 -24.53 -13.51
N MET A 813 -18.86 -24.40 -12.46
CA MET A 813 -18.15 -23.17 -12.13
C MET A 813 -16.74 -23.22 -12.74
N HIS A 814 -16.42 -22.26 -13.60
CA HIS A 814 -15.13 -22.17 -14.27
C HIS A 814 -14.27 -21.13 -13.55
N PHE A 815 -13.21 -21.59 -12.89
CA PHE A 815 -12.28 -20.72 -12.17
C PHE A 815 -11.01 -20.45 -12.99
N SER A 816 -10.38 -19.31 -12.71
CA SER A 816 -9.09 -18.93 -13.26
C SER A 816 -8.05 -20.05 -13.17
N GLY A 817 -7.22 -20.17 -14.20
CA GLY A 817 -6.27 -21.28 -14.32
C GLY A 817 -6.85 -22.58 -14.89
N GLY A 818 -8.11 -22.55 -15.35
CA GLY A 818 -8.76 -23.68 -16.04
C GLY A 818 -9.29 -24.75 -15.09
N ALA A 819 -9.64 -24.36 -13.86
CA ALA A 819 -10.23 -25.25 -12.88
C ALA A 819 -11.76 -25.27 -13.05
N ASP A 820 -12.25 -26.32 -13.69
CA ASP A 820 -13.68 -26.51 -13.95
C ASP A 820 -14.28 -27.39 -12.85
N LEU A 821 -15.07 -26.79 -11.95
CA LEU A 821 -15.76 -27.50 -10.90
C LEU A 821 -17.18 -27.84 -11.35
N VAL A 822 -17.38 -29.12 -11.71
CA VAL A 822 -18.70 -29.66 -12.03
C VAL A 822 -19.44 -29.98 -10.73
N LEU A 823 -20.53 -29.26 -10.46
CA LEU A 823 -21.28 -29.40 -9.21
C LEU A 823 -22.33 -30.50 -9.34
N ASP A 824 -22.43 -31.34 -8.31
CA ASP A 824 -23.54 -32.29 -8.20
C ASP A 824 -24.87 -31.51 -8.13
N LYS A 825 -25.93 -32.07 -8.72
CA LYS A 825 -27.25 -31.41 -8.73
C LYS A 825 -27.74 -31.13 -7.31
N TYR A 826 -27.46 -32.01 -6.34
CA TYR A 826 -27.84 -31.80 -4.95
C TYR A 826 -27.10 -30.64 -4.27
N ASN A 827 -25.98 -30.16 -4.84
CA ASN A 827 -25.28 -28.97 -4.32
C ASN A 827 -25.96 -27.67 -4.76
N MET A 828 -26.70 -27.69 -5.86
CA MET A 828 -27.29 -26.48 -6.46
C MET A 828 -28.82 -26.45 -6.45
N TYR A 829 -29.49 -27.58 -6.20
CA TYR A 829 -30.95 -27.67 -6.14
C TYR A 829 -31.37 -28.29 -4.81
N MET A 830 -31.88 -27.45 -3.91
CA MET A 830 -32.31 -27.86 -2.57
C MET A 830 -33.77 -28.30 -2.56
N GLU A 831 -34.09 -29.43 -1.94
CA GLU A 831 -35.47 -29.85 -1.74
C GLU A 831 -36.10 -29.09 -0.55
N SER A 832 -37.08 -28.24 -0.83
CA SER A 832 -37.78 -27.41 0.15
C SER A 832 -39.04 -28.13 0.67
N TYR A 833 -38.91 -28.71 1.87
CA TYR A 833 -39.96 -29.46 2.60
C TYR A 833 -40.48 -30.71 1.86
N SER A 834 -40.96 -31.70 2.62
CA SER A 834 -41.47 -32.96 2.06
C SER A 834 -42.60 -32.70 1.06
N GLY A 835 -42.31 -32.80 -0.24
CA GLY A 835 -43.27 -32.49 -1.30
C GLY A 835 -42.72 -32.38 -2.72
N GLY A 836 -41.44 -32.69 -2.97
CA GLY A 836 -40.85 -32.65 -4.32
C GLY A 836 -40.69 -31.25 -4.90
N LEU A 837 -40.53 -30.21 -4.07
CA LEU A 837 -40.21 -28.85 -4.52
C LEU A 837 -38.69 -28.65 -4.47
N PHE A 838 -38.05 -28.41 -5.61
CA PHE A 838 -36.62 -28.16 -5.71
C PHE A 838 -36.35 -26.71 -6.08
N CYS A 839 -35.50 -26.02 -5.32
CA CYS A 839 -35.15 -24.62 -5.51
C CYS A 839 -33.66 -24.46 -5.83
N LEU A 840 -33.34 -23.62 -6.82
CA LEU A 840 -31.96 -23.26 -7.16
C LEU A 840 -31.33 -22.49 -5.99
N ALA A 841 -30.19 -22.98 -5.49
CA ALA A 841 -29.43 -22.40 -4.40
C ALA A 841 -28.57 -21.19 -4.83
N ILE A 842 -29.07 -20.39 -5.78
CA ILE A 842 -28.46 -19.15 -6.24
C ILE A 842 -29.45 -18.03 -5.99
N MET A 843 -28.97 -16.97 -5.33
CA MET A 843 -29.75 -15.77 -5.07
C MET A 843 -29.01 -14.53 -5.58
N SER A 844 -29.77 -13.52 -5.99
CA SER A 844 -29.18 -12.22 -6.28
C SER A 844 -28.73 -11.59 -4.96
N SER A 845 -27.48 -11.15 -4.88
CA SER A 845 -27.18 -10.04 -3.98
C SER A 845 -27.96 -8.82 -4.49
N SER A 846 -28.53 -8.04 -3.57
CA SER A 846 -29.16 -6.73 -3.83
C SER A 846 -28.30 -5.89 -4.82
N PRO A 847 -28.80 -4.83 -5.51
CA PRO A 847 -28.03 -4.02 -6.48
C PRO A 847 -26.65 -3.52 -6.02
N HIS A 848 -26.37 -3.64 -4.71
CA HIS A 848 -25.10 -3.41 -4.03
C HIS A 848 -24.01 -4.48 -4.24
N GLY A 849 -24.24 -5.55 -5.03
CA GLY A 849 -23.23 -6.61 -5.18
C GLY A 849 -22.80 -7.19 -3.82
N PHE A 850 -21.71 -7.95 -3.77
CA PHE A 850 -21.15 -8.34 -2.47
C PHE A 850 -20.31 -7.21 -1.88
N THR A 851 -20.92 -6.23 -1.21
CA THR A 851 -20.28 -5.60 -0.06
C THR A 851 -20.54 -6.51 1.14
N ILE A 852 -19.59 -7.41 1.44
CA ILE A 852 -19.54 -8.04 2.77
C ILE A 852 -19.22 -6.93 3.79
N ASP A 853 -20.21 -6.17 4.20
CA ASP A 853 -20.15 -5.35 5.41
C ASP A 853 -20.24 -6.31 6.61
N LEU A 854 -19.14 -7.06 6.84
CA LEU A 854 -18.83 -7.56 8.18
C LEU A 854 -17.85 -6.57 8.77
N ILE A 855 -18.35 -5.86 9.78
CA ILE A 855 -17.60 -4.94 10.64
C ILE A 855 -16.52 -5.76 11.36
N HIS A 856 -15.35 -5.93 10.74
CA HIS A 856 -14.12 -6.20 11.48
C HIS A 856 -13.34 -4.89 11.59
N ARG A 857 -13.82 -4.04 12.50
CA ARG A 857 -12.99 -3.05 13.18
C ARG A 857 -11.70 -3.75 13.63
N ARG A 858 -10.55 -3.30 13.13
CA ARG A 858 -9.30 -3.42 13.90
C ARG A 858 -9.54 -2.72 15.24
N SER A 859 -9.62 -3.51 16.31
CA SER A 859 -9.48 -3.06 17.69
C SER A 859 -8.04 -2.61 17.98
N ASN A 860 -7.56 -1.64 17.20
CA ASN A 860 -6.55 -0.67 17.64
C ASN A 860 -7.22 0.69 17.87
N ALA A 861 -8.49 0.71 18.27
CA ALA A 861 -8.93 1.75 19.18
C ALA A 861 -8.20 1.47 20.49
N TYR A 862 -7.22 2.32 20.77
CA TYR A 862 -6.74 2.59 22.10
C TYR A 862 -7.94 3.02 22.94
N SER A 863 -8.74 2.06 23.42
CA SER A 863 -9.49 2.23 24.65
C SER A 863 -8.44 2.19 25.75
N SER A 864 -7.70 3.30 25.89
CA SER A 864 -7.35 3.73 27.23
C SER A 864 -8.62 3.62 28.05
N GLN A 865 -8.53 2.95 29.19
CA GLN A 865 -9.41 3.22 30.31
C GLN A 865 -9.44 4.72 30.57
N VAL A 866 -10.34 5.42 29.91
CA VAL A 866 -11.16 6.37 30.62
C VAL A 866 -12.24 5.49 31.20
N SER A 867 -12.26 5.45 32.53
CA SER A 867 -13.35 4.94 33.34
C SER A 867 -14.70 5.19 32.70
N ASP A 868 -15.67 4.32 32.98
CA ASP A 868 -17.08 4.52 32.71
C ASP A 868 -17.56 5.89 33.22
N THR A 869 -17.39 6.88 32.36
CA THR A 869 -18.02 8.18 32.31
C THR A 869 -18.26 8.34 30.82
N GLN A 870 -19.52 8.17 30.40
CA GLN A 870 -20.06 8.52 29.09
C GLN A 870 -19.11 9.44 28.27
N LEU A 871 -18.20 8.89 27.48
CA LEU A 871 -17.42 9.68 26.54
C LEU A 871 -18.14 9.56 25.20
N GLY A 872 -18.99 10.54 24.91
CA GLY A 872 -19.67 10.57 23.63
C GLY A 872 -18.68 10.75 22.49
N SER A 873 -19.07 10.30 21.31
CA SER A 873 -18.35 10.62 20.07
C SER A 873 -18.37 12.13 19.86
N PRO A 874 -17.21 12.76 19.60
CA PRO A 874 -17.15 14.18 19.31
C PRO A 874 -17.82 14.51 17.97
N TYR A 875 -18.46 15.68 17.92
CA TYR A 875 -19.04 16.21 16.70
C TYR A 875 -19.06 17.73 16.73
N ALA A 876 -19.18 18.34 15.55
CA ALA A 876 -19.43 19.77 15.42
C ALA A 876 -20.53 20.02 14.41
N ASN A 877 -21.28 21.10 14.61
CA ASN A 877 -22.25 21.55 13.62
C ASN A 877 -21.49 22.20 12.45
N THR A 878 -21.92 21.89 11.24
CA THR A 878 -21.47 22.55 10.03
C THR A 878 -22.55 23.47 9.49
N VAL A 879 -22.16 24.59 8.89
CA VAL A 879 -23.08 25.58 8.32
C VAL A 879 -22.62 25.91 6.91
N PHE A 880 -23.55 25.93 5.96
CA PHE A 880 -23.25 26.38 4.61
C PHE A 880 -23.26 27.92 4.55
N ASP A 881 -22.12 28.50 4.17
CA ASP A 881 -21.92 29.92 4.00
C ASP A 881 -21.62 30.25 2.53
N SER A 882 -22.69 30.40 1.74
CA SER A 882 -22.72 30.77 0.31
C SER A 882 -21.98 29.84 -0.68
N SER A 883 -20.75 29.45 -0.39
CA SER A 883 -19.83 28.65 -1.21
C SER A 883 -18.89 27.75 -0.39
N MET A 884 -18.82 27.95 0.94
CA MET A 884 -17.95 27.22 1.85
C MET A 884 -18.74 26.58 2.99
N TYR A 885 -18.13 25.58 3.63
CA TYR A 885 -18.68 24.91 4.80
C TYR A 885 -17.91 25.33 6.05
N LEU A 886 -18.62 25.94 7.00
CA LEU A 886 -18.05 26.40 8.26
C LEU A 886 -18.29 25.34 9.34
N MET A 887 -17.27 25.03 10.13
CA MET A 887 -17.34 24.22 11.33
C MET A 887 -17.41 25.12 12.56
N LYS A 888 -18.32 24.81 13.49
CA LYS A 888 -18.41 25.48 14.80
C LYS A 888 -17.56 24.76 15.84
N LEU A 889 -16.66 25.50 16.49
CA LEU A 889 -15.86 25.00 17.62
C LEU A 889 -15.58 26.13 18.61
N GLN A 890 -15.17 25.80 19.84
CA GLN A 890 -14.84 26.79 20.86
C GLN A 890 -13.34 26.80 21.13
N VAL A 891 -12.77 27.98 21.35
CA VAL A 891 -11.35 28.20 21.63
C VAL A 891 -11.21 28.99 22.93
N GLY A 892 -10.28 28.62 23.80
CA GLY A 892 -9.98 29.36 25.02
C GLY A 892 -10.71 28.91 26.29
N THR A 893 -10.31 29.53 27.39
CA THR A 893 -10.87 29.36 28.74
C THR A 893 -11.07 30.75 29.38
N PRO A 894 -12.32 31.24 29.57
CA PRO A 894 -13.58 30.56 29.26
C PRO A 894 -13.77 30.30 27.74
N PRO A 895 -14.52 29.25 27.36
CA PRO A 895 -14.72 28.90 25.95
C PRO A 895 -15.33 30.02 25.12
N TYR A 896 -14.74 30.26 23.95
CA TYR A 896 -15.18 31.27 22.98
C TYR A 896 -15.48 30.61 21.64
N GLU A 897 -16.75 30.62 21.19
CA GLU A 897 -17.16 29.98 19.94
C GLU A 897 -16.63 30.73 18.71
N ILE A 898 -16.08 29.99 17.76
CA ILE A 898 -15.66 30.45 16.44
C ILE A 898 -16.34 29.62 15.36
N GLU A 899 -16.54 30.26 14.21
CA GLU A 899 -16.95 29.61 12.97
C GLU A 899 -15.81 29.74 11.97
N ALA A 900 -15.27 28.61 11.51
CA ALA A 900 -14.08 28.57 10.65
C ALA A 900 -14.29 27.57 9.51
N VAL A 901 -13.66 27.82 8.36
CA VAL A 901 -13.80 26.96 7.17
C VAL A 901 -13.30 25.55 7.48
N LEU A 902 -14.09 24.55 7.14
CA LEU A 902 -13.75 23.14 7.25
C LEU A 902 -12.96 22.73 5.99
N ASP A 903 -11.67 22.45 6.15
CA ASP A 903 -10.75 22.32 5.01
C ASP A 903 -9.88 21.05 5.09
N THR A 904 -10.25 20.03 4.31
CA THR A 904 -9.48 18.78 4.16
C THR A 904 -8.21 18.93 3.31
N GLY A 905 -8.02 20.05 2.63
CA GLY A 905 -6.79 20.41 1.93
C GLY A 905 -5.75 21.12 2.81
N SER A 906 -6.12 21.54 4.02
CA SER A 906 -5.24 22.33 4.91
C SER A 906 -4.81 21.59 6.17
N GLU A 907 -3.63 21.94 6.69
CA GLU A 907 -3.08 21.37 7.91
C GLU A 907 -3.44 22.18 9.17
N LEU A 908 -3.26 23.50 9.18
CA LEU A 908 -3.32 24.27 10.44
C LEU A 908 -4.74 24.67 10.85
N ILE A 909 -5.11 24.46 12.11
CA ILE A 909 -6.22 25.20 12.76
C ILE A 909 -5.75 26.62 13.06
N TRP A 910 -6.40 27.65 12.52
CA TRP A 910 -6.08 29.04 12.86
C TRP A 910 -7.31 29.94 12.95
N THR A 911 -7.20 31.01 13.72
CA THR A 911 -8.23 32.04 13.89
C THR A 911 -7.61 33.44 14.05
N GLN A 912 -8.36 34.50 13.74
CA GLN A 912 -7.88 35.86 13.95
C GLN A 912 -7.74 36.17 15.45
N CYS A 913 -6.64 36.84 15.82
CA CYS A 913 -6.29 37.14 17.19
C CYS A 913 -6.05 38.63 17.47
N LEU A 914 -6.38 39.08 18.68
CA LEU A 914 -5.98 40.38 19.19
C LEU A 914 -4.56 40.38 19.80
N PRO A 915 -3.82 41.52 19.72
CA PRO A 915 -4.10 42.65 18.84
C PRO A 915 -3.91 42.26 17.38
N CYS A 916 -4.88 42.61 16.54
CA CYS A 916 -4.72 42.41 15.11
C CYS A 916 -3.97 43.60 14.49
N LEU A 917 -2.96 43.30 13.67
CA LEU A 917 -2.19 44.29 12.92
C LEU A 917 -2.87 44.65 11.60
N HIS A 918 -3.23 43.63 10.81
CA HIS A 918 -3.90 43.77 9.52
C HIS A 918 -4.86 42.58 9.32
N CYS A 919 -6.10 42.68 9.78
CA CYS A 919 -7.11 41.62 9.63
C CYS A 919 -8.19 42.06 8.66
N TYR A 920 -8.90 41.09 8.07
CA TYR A 920 -10.18 41.37 7.44
C TYR A 920 -11.25 41.57 8.52
N ASP A 921 -12.27 42.37 8.18
CA ASP A 921 -13.42 42.55 9.06
C ASP A 921 -14.22 41.26 9.13
N GLN A 922 -14.40 40.71 10.32
CA GLN A 922 -15.24 39.53 10.57
C GLN A 922 -16.47 39.90 11.41
N THR A 923 -17.59 39.22 11.18
CA THR A 923 -18.85 39.45 11.88
C THR A 923 -18.84 38.87 13.30
N ALA A 924 -18.19 37.72 13.49
CA ALA A 924 -17.92 37.16 14.81
C ALA A 924 -16.81 37.98 15.50
N PRO A 925 -16.79 38.14 16.83
CA PRO A 925 -15.68 38.83 17.49
C PRO A 925 -14.32 38.13 17.29
N ILE A 926 -13.23 38.90 17.32
CA ILE A 926 -11.86 38.38 17.19
C ILE A 926 -11.44 37.73 18.51
N PHE A 927 -10.78 36.57 18.46
CA PHE A 927 -10.28 35.89 19.66
C PHE A 927 -9.26 36.79 20.39
N ASP A 928 -9.39 36.92 21.70
CA ASP A 928 -8.53 37.75 22.55
C ASP A 928 -7.67 36.85 23.44
N PRO A 929 -6.43 36.53 23.04
CA PRO A 929 -5.53 35.67 23.81
C PRO A 929 -5.32 36.12 25.25
N SER A 930 -5.42 37.43 25.53
CA SER A 930 -5.21 37.98 26.87
C SER A 930 -6.33 37.64 27.85
N LYS A 931 -7.50 37.25 27.34
CA LYS A 931 -8.67 36.87 28.14
C LYS A 931 -8.75 35.37 28.41
N SER A 932 -7.95 34.56 27.71
CA SER A 932 -7.92 33.13 27.97
C SER A 932 -6.84 32.77 28.98
N SER A 933 -7.23 32.01 30.01
CA SER A 933 -6.27 31.48 30.99
C SER A 933 -5.43 30.30 30.48
N THR A 934 -5.75 29.73 29.32
CA THR A 934 -5.10 28.55 28.74
C THR A 934 -4.25 28.86 27.50
N PHE A 935 -4.32 30.10 27.00
CA PHE A 935 -3.48 30.55 25.89
C PHE A 935 -2.01 30.56 26.28
N LYS A 936 -1.16 29.91 25.48
CA LYS A 936 0.28 29.96 25.64
C LYS A 936 0.98 29.94 24.29
N GLU A 937 1.66 31.04 23.96
CA GLU A 937 2.44 31.16 22.73
C GLU A 937 3.59 30.13 22.71
N LYS A 938 3.75 29.41 21.59
CA LYS A 938 4.82 28.42 21.40
C LYS A 938 6.15 29.11 21.16
N ARG A 939 7.22 28.50 21.68
CA ARG A 939 8.60 28.94 21.50
C ARG A 939 9.37 27.92 20.66
N CYS A 940 10.20 28.39 19.74
CA CYS A 940 10.92 27.58 18.76
C CYS A 940 12.40 27.50 19.17
N ASP A 941 12.81 26.35 19.72
CA ASP A 941 14.16 26.03 20.23
C ASP A 941 14.69 26.91 21.39
N THR A 942 15.89 26.61 21.93
CA THR A 942 16.49 27.13 23.18
C THR A 942 16.66 28.66 23.31
N HIS A 943 16.10 29.46 22.41
CA HIS A 943 16.09 30.91 22.47
C HIS A 943 14.65 31.43 22.64
N ASP A 944 14.48 32.46 23.49
CA ASP A 944 13.22 33.00 24.03
C ASP A 944 12.25 33.66 22.99
N HIS A 945 12.18 33.18 21.74
CA HIS A 945 11.36 33.77 20.66
C HIS A 945 10.09 32.95 20.35
N SER A 946 9.02 33.65 19.95
CA SER A 946 7.76 33.03 19.52
C SER A 946 7.92 32.33 18.15
N CYS A 947 7.09 31.33 17.88
CA CYS A 947 7.08 30.57 16.63
C CYS A 947 6.19 31.23 15.57
N PRO A 948 6.72 31.98 14.58
CA PRO A 948 5.88 32.56 13.53
C PRO A 948 5.42 31.49 12.54
N TYR A 949 4.24 31.70 11.93
CA TYR A 949 3.78 30.96 10.77
C TYR A 949 3.23 31.91 9.69
N GLU A 950 3.29 31.46 8.44
CA GLU A 950 2.72 32.12 7.27
C GLU A 950 2.13 31.07 6.33
N ILE A 951 0.86 31.22 5.96
CA ILE A 951 0.17 30.36 4.99
C ILE A 951 -0.42 31.25 3.91
N VAL A 952 -0.23 30.86 2.65
CA VAL A 952 -0.82 31.49 1.46
C VAL A 952 -1.62 30.44 0.72
N TYR A 953 -2.91 30.69 0.50
CA TYR A 953 -3.85 29.79 -0.15
C TYR A 953 -3.87 30.01 -1.67
N ASN A 954 -4.51 29.10 -2.41
CA ASN A 954 -4.50 29.11 -3.88
C ASN A 954 -5.22 30.34 -4.47
N ASP A 955 -6.24 30.85 -3.78
CA ASP A 955 -6.94 32.09 -4.11
C ASP A 955 -6.13 33.36 -3.78
N LYS A 956 -4.89 33.19 -3.29
CA LYS A 956 -3.94 34.22 -2.85
C LYS A 956 -4.31 34.89 -1.53
N SER A 957 -5.36 34.44 -0.84
CA SER A 957 -5.59 34.81 0.55
C SER A 957 -4.44 34.30 1.42
N TYR A 958 -4.20 34.94 2.57
CA TYR A 958 -3.10 34.55 3.44
C TYR A 958 -3.41 34.81 4.91
N THR A 959 -2.73 34.07 5.78
CA THR A 959 -2.67 34.32 7.22
C THR A 959 -1.23 34.30 7.71
N LYS A 960 -0.90 35.22 8.62
CA LYS A 960 0.39 35.29 9.31
C LYS A 960 0.16 35.54 10.79
N GLY A 961 0.90 34.81 11.62
CA GLY A 961 0.71 34.87 13.05
C GLY A 961 1.79 34.13 13.81
N THR A 962 1.47 33.75 15.04
CA THR A 962 2.31 32.89 15.86
C THR A 962 1.56 31.63 16.25
N LEU A 963 2.28 30.52 16.34
CA LEU A 963 1.75 29.28 16.87
C LEU A 963 1.60 29.40 18.39
N ALA A 964 0.49 28.89 18.91
CA ALA A 964 0.20 28.87 20.33
C ALA A 964 -0.47 27.54 20.70
N THR A 965 -0.35 27.12 21.95
CA THR A 965 -1.20 26.08 22.53
C THR A 965 -2.41 26.73 23.18
N GLU A 966 -3.57 26.13 22.98
CA GLU A 966 -4.85 26.59 23.53
C GLU A 966 -5.79 25.41 23.76
N THR A 967 -6.83 25.61 24.58
CA THR A 967 -7.94 24.68 24.74
C THR A 967 -8.92 24.85 23.58
N VAL A 968 -9.14 23.77 22.82
CA VAL A 968 -10.19 23.69 21.79
C VAL A 968 -11.29 22.76 22.27
N THR A 969 -12.55 23.17 22.18
CA THR A 969 -13.70 22.40 22.65
C THR A 969 -14.74 22.21 21.55
N ILE A 970 -15.24 20.99 21.40
CA ILE A 970 -16.34 20.65 20.48
C ILE A 970 -17.42 19.85 21.22
N HIS A 971 -18.56 19.64 20.58
CA HIS A 971 -19.65 18.88 21.19
C HIS A 971 -19.32 17.39 21.28
N SER A 972 -20.04 16.71 22.16
CA SER A 972 -19.97 15.27 22.35
C SER A 972 -21.38 14.73 22.50
N THR A 973 -21.59 13.52 21.99
CA THR A 973 -22.88 12.83 22.14
C THR A 973 -23.21 12.40 23.58
N SER A 974 -22.27 12.52 24.52
CA SER A 974 -22.53 12.28 25.95
C SER A 974 -23.21 13.45 26.65
N GLY A 975 -23.29 14.62 26.00
CA GLY A 975 -23.76 15.86 26.60
C GLY A 975 -22.67 16.68 27.28
N GLU A 976 -21.54 16.06 27.66
CA GLU A 976 -20.36 16.76 28.20
C GLU A 976 -19.41 17.18 27.08
N PRO A 977 -18.94 18.45 26.99
CA PRO A 977 -18.09 18.90 25.89
C PRO A 977 -16.79 18.08 25.74
N PHE A 978 -16.37 17.82 24.50
CA PHE A 978 -15.08 17.21 24.21
C PHE A 978 -14.00 18.30 24.19
N VAL A 979 -13.11 18.27 25.18
CA VAL A 979 -12.10 19.30 25.44
C VAL A 979 -10.70 18.81 25.07
N MET A 980 -10.06 19.48 24.12
CA MET A 980 -8.69 19.26 23.68
C MET A 980 -7.78 20.35 24.26
N ALA A 981 -7.17 20.04 25.40
CA ALA A 981 -6.20 20.94 26.03
C ALA A 981 -4.87 20.94 25.26
N GLU A 982 -4.15 22.06 25.31
CA GLU A 982 -2.83 22.24 24.68
C GLU A 982 -2.79 22.03 23.15
N THR A 983 -3.93 22.19 22.48
CA THR A 983 -4.04 22.12 21.01
C THR A 983 -3.24 23.25 20.39
N ILE A 984 -2.37 22.93 19.44
CA ILE A 984 -1.61 23.90 18.64
C ILE A 984 -2.56 24.56 17.65
N ILE A 985 -2.68 25.87 17.77
CA ILE A 985 -3.44 26.73 16.87
C ILE A 985 -2.55 27.86 16.33
N GLY A 986 -2.90 28.34 15.13
CA GLY A 986 -2.37 29.56 14.56
C GLY A 986 -3.14 30.78 15.07
N CYS A 987 -2.45 31.70 15.73
CA CYS A 987 -3.00 32.97 16.18
C CYS A 987 -2.72 34.06 15.13
N GLY A 988 -3.62 34.20 14.16
CA GLY A 988 -3.44 35.05 12.97
C GLY A 988 -3.61 36.54 13.31
N ARG A 989 -2.55 37.34 13.16
CA ARG A 989 -2.55 38.80 13.43
C ARG A 989 -2.41 39.64 12.17
N ASN A 990 -2.12 39.01 11.04
CA ASN A 990 -2.07 39.64 9.73
C ASN A 990 -2.66 38.68 8.69
N ASN A 991 -3.92 38.91 8.32
CA ASN A 991 -4.73 38.06 7.47
C ASN A 991 -5.36 38.91 6.37
N SER A 992 -5.47 38.38 5.15
CA SER A 992 -6.05 39.09 4.02
C SER A 992 -7.31 38.44 3.48
N VAL A 993 -8.18 39.24 2.84
CA VAL A 993 -9.18 38.85 1.82
C VAL A 993 -9.86 37.49 2.08
N PHE A 994 -10.51 37.36 3.23
CA PHE A 994 -11.47 36.30 3.51
C PHE A 994 -12.89 36.90 3.61
N SER A 995 -13.91 36.05 3.50
CA SER A 995 -15.30 36.48 3.71
C SER A 995 -15.49 36.93 5.17
N PRO A 996 -16.26 38.00 5.43
CA PRO A 996 -16.51 38.47 6.79
C PRO A 996 -17.29 37.47 7.66
N SER A 997 -17.86 36.41 7.07
CA SER A 997 -18.72 35.42 7.72
C SER A 997 -18.00 34.39 8.59
N PHE A 998 -16.67 34.25 8.49
CA PHE A 998 -15.90 33.27 9.27
C PHE A 998 -14.65 33.88 9.92
N SER A 999 -14.05 33.15 10.87
CA SER A 999 -12.95 33.63 11.74
C SER A 999 -11.58 33.05 11.41
N GLY A 1000 -11.52 32.02 10.55
CA GLY A 1000 -10.29 31.31 10.18
C GLY A 1000 -10.57 29.98 9.49
N ILE A 1001 -9.63 29.03 9.57
CA ILE A 1001 -9.72 27.70 8.95
C ILE A 1001 -9.41 26.60 9.96
N VAL A 1002 -10.13 25.49 9.86
CA VAL A 1002 -9.89 24.22 10.56
C VAL A 1002 -9.28 23.26 9.55
N GLY A 1003 -7.95 23.10 9.62
CA GLY A 1003 -7.24 22.10 8.82
C GLY A 1003 -7.59 20.67 9.25
N LEU A 1004 -7.97 19.84 8.28
CA LEU A 1004 -8.39 18.46 8.46
C LEU A 1004 -7.55 17.48 7.64
N ASN A 1005 -6.37 17.86 7.15
CA ASN A 1005 -5.51 16.98 6.36
C ASN A 1005 -4.67 16.01 7.22
N TRP A 1006 -3.74 15.24 6.62
CA TRP A 1006 -2.89 14.27 7.34
C TRP A 1006 -1.76 14.88 8.18
N GLY A 1007 -1.55 16.19 8.07
CA GLY A 1007 -0.43 16.85 8.69
C GLY A 1007 -0.56 16.93 10.21
N SER A 1008 0.58 17.01 10.87
CA SER A 1008 0.71 16.97 12.34
C SER A 1008 -0.05 18.07 13.08
N LEU A 1009 -0.33 19.21 12.43
CA LEU A 1009 -1.05 20.36 13.01
C LEU A 1009 -2.56 20.37 12.69
N SER A 1010 -3.09 19.33 12.04
CA SER A 1010 -4.53 19.20 11.78
C SER A 1010 -5.34 18.97 13.05
N LEU A 1011 -6.64 19.28 13.00
CA LEU A 1011 -7.54 18.96 14.11
C LEU A 1011 -7.52 17.47 14.42
N ILE A 1012 -7.53 16.63 13.37
CA ILE A 1012 -7.67 15.18 13.50
C ILE A 1012 -6.44 14.57 14.18
N THR A 1013 -5.24 14.99 13.80
CA THR A 1013 -4.01 14.49 14.44
C THR A 1013 -3.86 15.00 15.88
N GLN A 1014 -4.41 16.18 16.18
CA GLN A 1014 -4.37 16.78 17.52
C GLN A 1014 -5.45 16.27 18.47
N MET A 1015 -6.49 15.57 17.98
CA MET A 1015 -7.52 14.89 18.80
C MET A 1015 -6.96 13.69 19.61
N GLY A 1016 -5.76 13.22 19.30
CA GLY A 1016 -5.05 12.15 20.03
C GLY A 1016 -5.34 10.73 19.55
N GLY A 1017 -4.54 9.76 20.00
CA GLY A 1017 -4.53 8.36 19.51
C GLY A 1017 -5.77 7.51 19.79
N ALA A 1018 -6.77 8.05 20.49
CA ALA A 1018 -8.06 7.39 20.73
C ALA A 1018 -9.03 7.48 19.52
N TYR A 1019 -8.75 8.38 18.57
CA TYR A 1019 -9.56 8.60 17.38
C TYR A 1019 -8.65 8.43 16.15
N PRO A 1020 -8.57 7.22 15.57
CA PRO A 1020 -7.53 6.83 14.60
C PRO A 1020 -7.75 7.44 13.20
N GLY A 1021 -8.05 8.74 13.12
CA GLY A 1021 -8.28 9.48 11.89
C GLY A 1021 -9.60 9.20 11.17
N LEU A 1022 -10.61 8.70 11.89
CA LEU A 1022 -11.97 8.55 11.37
C LEU A 1022 -12.72 9.89 11.40
N ILE A 1023 -13.06 10.41 10.22
CA ILE A 1023 -13.90 11.61 10.06
C ILE A 1023 -15.05 11.34 9.10
N SER A 1024 -16.21 11.95 9.35
CA SER A 1024 -17.25 12.03 8.33
C SER A 1024 -17.99 13.35 8.39
N TYR A 1025 -18.37 13.87 7.24
CA TYR A 1025 -19.23 15.04 7.13
C TYR A 1025 -20.31 14.76 6.09
N CYS A 1026 -21.42 15.49 6.16
CA CYS A 1026 -22.44 15.48 5.11
C CYS A 1026 -22.75 16.92 4.73
N PHE A 1027 -22.37 17.37 3.54
CA PHE A 1027 -22.59 18.77 3.19
C PHE A 1027 -24.01 19.04 2.69
N ALA A 1028 -24.75 19.86 3.41
CA ALA A 1028 -26.07 20.33 2.98
C ALA A 1028 -25.91 21.59 2.11
N GLY A 1029 -26.56 21.65 0.95
CA GLY A 1029 -26.52 22.84 0.09
C GLY A 1029 -27.17 24.10 0.70
N LYS A 1030 -27.88 23.96 1.83
CA LYS A 1030 -28.48 25.02 2.66
C LYS A 1030 -28.62 24.52 4.10
N GLY A 1031 -28.58 25.44 5.07
CA GLY A 1031 -28.89 25.13 6.47
C GLY A 1031 -27.70 24.56 7.26
N THR A 1032 -28.02 23.85 8.34
CA THR A 1032 -27.04 23.26 9.27
C THR A 1032 -26.93 21.76 9.08
N SER A 1033 -25.74 21.23 9.32
CA SER A 1033 -25.38 19.83 9.21
C SER A 1033 -24.35 19.48 10.31
N LYS A 1034 -23.68 18.33 10.26
CA LYS A 1034 -22.65 17.90 11.21
C LYS A 1034 -21.41 17.31 10.54
N ILE A 1035 -20.29 17.44 11.24
CA ILE A 1035 -19.09 16.62 11.09
C ILE A 1035 -18.96 15.76 12.35
N ASN A 1036 -18.71 14.47 12.18
CA ASN A 1036 -18.53 13.49 13.24
C ASN A 1036 -17.10 12.97 13.25
N PHE A 1037 -16.62 12.62 14.44
CA PHE A 1037 -15.30 12.05 14.67
C PHE A 1037 -15.42 10.70 15.39
N GLY A 1038 -14.47 9.80 15.13
CA GLY A 1038 -14.41 8.52 15.83
C GLY A 1038 -15.48 7.52 15.39
N ALA A 1039 -16.09 6.81 16.33
CA ALA A 1039 -17.01 5.71 16.01
C ALA A 1039 -18.25 6.15 15.22
N ASN A 1040 -18.77 7.36 15.47
CA ASN A 1040 -19.89 7.93 14.72
C ASN A 1040 -19.50 8.50 13.35
N ALA A 1041 -18.21 8.46 13.01
CA ALA A 1041 -17.70 8.88 11.72
C ALA A 1041 -17.68 7.77 10.67
N ILE A 1042 -18.12 6.56 11.03
CA ILE A 1042 -18.14 5.42 10.11
C ILE A 1042 -19.30 5.57 9.12
N VAL A 1043 -18.97 5.49 7.84
CA VAL A 1043 -19.93 5.54 6.73
C VAL A 1043 -19.97 4.14 6.09
N ALA A 1044 -21.06 3.42 6.34
CA ALA A 1044 -21.28 2.04 5.91
C ALA A 1044 -22.79 1.78 5.72
N GLY A 1045 -23.15 0.69 5.03
CA GLY A 1045 -24.54 0.35 4.70
C GLY A 1045 -24.91 0.52 3.21
N ASP A 1046 -26.19 0.25 2.92
CA ASP A 1046 -26.71 0.20 1.55
C ASP A 1046 -26.51 1.52 0.79
N GLY A 1047 -25.98 1.42 -0.44
CA GLY A 1047 -25.72 2.57 -1.30
C GLY A 1047 -24.39 3.30 -1.04
N VAL A 1048 -23.58 2.83 -0.09
CA VAL A 1048 -22.22 3.35 0.13
C VAL A 1048 -21.26 2.79 -0.93
N VAL A 1049 -20.44 3.67 -1.51
CA VAL A 1049 -19.34 3.30 -2.42
C VAL A 1049 -18.01 3.80 -1.84
N SER A 1050 -16.93 3.05 -2.04
CA SER A 1050 -15.62 3.37 -1.44
C SER A 1050 -14.49 3.26 -2.46
N THR A 1051 -13.55 4.22 -2.41
CA THR A 1051 -12.33 4.23 -3.23
C THR A 1051 -11.10 4.27 -2.33
N THR A 1052 -9.99 3.75 -2.83
CA THR A 1052 -8.68 3.84 -2.19
C THR A 1052 -8.20 5.29 -2.16
N MET A 1053 -7.54 5.61 -1.05
CA MET A 1053 -6.90 6.89 -0.78
C MET A 1053 -5.38 6.73 -0.81
N PHE A 1054 -4.69 7.70 -1.40
CA PHE A 1054 -3.24 7.68 -1.64
C PHE A 1054 -2.55 8.86 -0.91
N VAL A 1055 -1.28 8.67 -0.59
CA VAL A 1055 -0.38 9.70 -0.08
C VAL A 1055 0.79 9.81 -1.05
N THR A 1056 1.02 11.00 -1.60
CA THR A 1056 2.10 11.23 -2.56
C THR A 1056 3.34 11.81 -1.88
N THR A 1057 4.52 11.53 -2.43
CA THR A 1057 5.79 12.09 -1.93
C THR A 1057 5.96 13.57 -2.22
N ALA A 1058 5.28 14.09 -3.26
CA ALA A 1058 5.35 15.49 -3.67
C ALA A 1058 4.65 16.43 -2.67
N LYS A 1059 3.52 16.01 -2.09
CA LYS A 1059 2.82 16.73 -1.01
C LYS A 1059 2.19 15.74 0.00
N PRO A 1060 2.95 15.28 1.00
CA PRO A 1060 2.56 14.17 1.88
C PRO A 1060 1.42 14.46 2.89
N GLY A 1061 0.65 15.54 2.70
CA GLY A 1061 -0.44 15.95 3.59
C GLY A 1061 -1.85 15.84 3.00
N PHE A 1062 -2.01 15.72 1.68
CA PHE A 1062 -3.32 15.77 1.02
C PHE A 1062 -3.97 14.39 0.87
N TYR A 1063 -5.31 14.38 0.78
CA TYR A 1063 -6.10 13.19 0.46
C TYR A 1063 -6.18 13.00 -1.05
N TYR A 1064 -5.35 12.12 -1.62
CA TYR A 1064 -5.42 11.81 -3.05
C TYR A 1064 -6.33 10.61 -3.32
N LEU A 1065 -7.09 10.68 -4.42
CA LEU A 1065 -7.89 9.60 -4.99
C LEU A 1065 -7.42 9.35 -6.44
N ASN A 1066 -7.86 8.24 -7.02
CA ASN A 1066 -7.72 7.98 -8.45
C ASN A 1066 -9.07 8.12 -9.14
N LEU A 1067 -9.20 9.10 -10.02
CA LEU A 1067 -10.29 9.23 -10.96
C LEU A 1067 -9.93 8.44 -12.24
N ASP A 1068 -10.69 7.39 -12.52
CA ASP A 1068 -10.50 6.52 -13.68
C ASP A 1068 -11.19 7.12 -14.92
N ALA A 1069 -12.35 7.73 -14.75
CA ALA A 1069 -13.09 8.37 -15.83
C ALA A 1069 -14.12 9.40 -15.34
N VAL A 1070 -14.64 10.20 -16.26
CA VAL A 1070 -15.83 11.04 -16.07
C VAL A 1070 -16.84 10.69 -17.14
N SER A 1071 -18.08 10.39 -16.74
CA SER A 1071 -19.18 10.21 -17.70
C SER A 1071 -20.10 11.42 -17.73
N VAL A 1072 -20.47 11.85 -18.93
CA VAL A 1072 -21.47 12.90 -19.20
C VAL A 1072 -22.63 12.25 -19.94
N GLY A 1073 -23.74 12.00 -19.24
CA GLY A 1073 -24.79 11.12 -19.74
C GLY A 1073 -24.21 9.74 -20.09
N ASP A 1074 -24.41 9.28 -21.34
CA ASP A 1074 -23.91 7.98 -21.82
C ASP A 1074 -22.45 8.02 -22.30
N THR A 1075 -21.81 9.20 -22.32
CA THR A 1075 -20.45 9.37 -22.86
C THR A 1075 -19.42 9.27 -21.75
N ARG A 1076 -18.64 8.18 -21.72
CA ARG A 1076 -17.56 7.95 -20.76
C ARG A 1076 -16.21 8.44 -21.30
N ILE A 1077 -15.52 9.29 -20.54
CA ILE A 1077 -14.24 9.89 -20.89
C ILE A 1077 -13.17 9.35 -19.95
N GLU A 1078 -12.29 8.51 -20.48
CA GLU A 1078 -11.22 7.83 -19.73
C GLU A 1078 -10.09 8.79 -19.35
N THR A 1079 -9.58 8.69 -18.13
CA THR A 1079 -8.27 9.29 -17.82
C THR A 1079 -7.15 8.47 -18.46
N LEU A 1080 -7.31 7.15 -18.56
CA LEU A 1080 -6.34 6.24 -19.18
C LEU A 1080 -6.03 6.66 -20.63
N GLY A 1081 -4.75 6.78 -20.94
CA GLY A 1081 -4.28 7.28 -22.23
C GLY A 1081 -4.13 8.81 -22.31
N THR A 1082 -4.41 9.54 -21.22
CA THR A 1082 -4.12 10.97 -21.08
C THR A 1082 -3.01 11.21 -20.05
N PRO A 1083 -2.33 12.38 -20.08
CA PRO A 1083 -1.35 12.76 -19.04
C PRO A 1083 -1.94 12.91 -17.63
N PHE A 1084 -3.27 12.82 -17.48
CA PHE A 1084 -3.96 12.89 -16.20
C PHE A 1084 -4.09 11.51 -15.53
N HIS A 1085 -3.84 10.42 -16.24
CA HIS A 1085 -3.82 9.10 -15.63
C HIS A 1085 -2.63 8.95 -14.68
N ALA A 1086 -2.88 8.45 -13.47
CA ALA A 1086 -1.84 8.05 -12.53
C ALA A 1086 -2.24 6.73 -11.86
N LEU A 1087 -1.25 5.93 -11.47
CA LEU A 1087 -1.46 4.72 -10.67
C LEU A 1087 -1.65 5.04 -9.19
N GLU A 1088 -1.12 6.16 -8.72
CA GLU A 1088 -1.13 6.58 -7.31
C GLU A 1088 -1.48 8.06 -7.18
N GLY A 1089 -2.78 8.36 -7.09
CA GLY A 1089 -3.32 9.68 -6.78
C GLY A 1089 -3.26 10.70 -7.93
N ASN A 1090 -4.32 10.82 -8.74
CA ASN A 1090 -4.41 11.87 -9.76
C ASN A 1090 -5.30 13.07 -9.37
N ILE A 1091 -6.14 12.95 -8.35
CA ILE A 1091 -7.04 14.03 -7.90
C ILE A 1091 -7.07 14.15 -6.38
N VAL A 1092 -7.09 15.37 -5.84
CA VAL A 1092 -7.21 15.64 -4.41
C VAL A 1092 -8.67 15.84 -4.03
N ILE A 1093 -9.17 15.20 -2.97
CA ILE A 1093 -10.50 15.52 -2.43
C ILE A 1093 -10.40 16.65 -1.38
N ASP A 1094 -11.07 17.77 -1.65
CA ASP A 1094 -10.89 18.99 -0.88
C ASP A 1094 -12.23 19.68 -0.54
N SER A 1095 -12.56 19.77 0.74
CA SER A 1095 -13.73 20.49 1.24
C SER A 1095 -13.55 22.02 1.26
N GLY A 1096 -12.30 22.50 1.29
CA GLY A 1096 -11.96 23.92 1.29
C GLY A 1096 -12.04 24.56 -0.11
N SER A 1097 -12.17 23.75 -1.16
CA SER A 1097 -12.34 24.20 -2.54
C SER A 1097 -13.79 24.08 -2.98
N THR A 1098 -14.42 25.19 -3.40
CA THR A 1098 -15.83 25.16 -3.87
C THR A 1098 -16.01 24.33 -5.14
N TYR A 1099 -15.17 24.57 -6.15
CA TYR A 1099 -15.28 23.97 -7.48
C TYR A 1099 -14.44 22.71 -7.62
N THR A 1100 -14.86 21.84 -8.53
CA THR A 1100 -13.99 20.78 -9.02
C THR A 1100 -13.04 21.37 -10.07
N TYR A 1101 -11.75 21.08 -9.95
CA TYR A 1101 -10.73 21.54 -10.88
C TYR A 1101 -10.10 20.34 -11.60
N LEU A 1102 -10.09 20.37 -12.92
CA LEU A 1102 -9.51 19.30 -13.75
C LEU A 1102 -8.41 19.88 -14.66
N PRO A 1103 -7.39 19.10 -15.06
CA PRO A 1103 -6.36 19.59 -15.97
C PRO A 1103 -6.96 19.98 -17.32
N GLY A 1104 -6.53 21.11 -17.88
CA GLY A 1104 -7.16 21.71 -19.06
C GLY A 1104 -7.38 20.74 -20.24
N SER A 1105 -6.41 19.88 -20.55
CA SER A 1105 -6.55 18.91 -21.65
C SER A 1105 -7.66 17.88 -21.44
N PHE A 1106 -7.81 17.35 -20.22
CA PHE A 1106 -8.85 16.39 -19.88
C PHE A 1106 -10.20 17.10 -19.65
N CYS A 1107 -10.17 18.23 -18.95
CA CYS A 1107 -11.35 19.04 -18.65
C CYS A 1107 -12.07 19.53 -19.92
N ASN A 1108 -11.32 19.89 -20.97
CA ASN A 1108 -11.92 20.29 -22.24
C ASN A 1108 -12.74 19.17 -22.88
N LEU A 1109 -12.32 17.90 -22.76
CA LEU A 1109 -13.11 16.76 -23.25
C LEU A 1109 -14.44 16.65 -22.50
N VAL A 1110 -14.42 16.87 -21.18
CA VAL A 1110 -15.64 16.88 -20.35
C VAL A 1110 -16.55 18.05 -20.76
N ARG A 1111 -16.00 19.25 -20.96
CA ARG A 1111 -16.76 20.43 -21.43
C ARG A 1111 -17.39 20.19 -22.80
N GLU A 1112 -16.63 19.64 -23.75
CA GLU A 1112 -17.13 19.32 -25.09
C GLU A 1112 -18.28 18.31 -25.04
N ALA A 1113 -18.18 17.28 -24.18
CA ALA A 1113 -19.26 16.33 -23.99
C ALA A 1113 -20.52 16.97 -23.38
N VAL A 1114 -20.38 17.92 -22.44
CA VAL A 1114 -21.50 18.70 -21.90
C VAL A 1114 -22.09 19.63 -22.97
N GLU A 1115 -21.26 20.37 -23.70
CA GLU A 1115 -21.68 21.23 -24.82
C GLU A 1115 -22.47 20.47 -25.89
N TYR A 1116 -22.07 19.23 -26.17
CA TYR A 1116 -22.73 18.40 -27.17
C TYR A 1116 -24.17 18.01 -26.79
N VAL A 1117 -24.45 17.79 -25.50
CA VAL A 1117 -25.76 17.29 -25.03
C VAL A 1117 -26.70 18.39 -24.56
N VAL A 1118 -26.20 19.58 -24.20
CA VAL A 1118 -27.03 20.66 -23.66
C VAL A 1118 -27.74 21.42 -24.79
N PRO A 1119 -29.08 21.43 -24.85
CA PRO A 1119 -29.86 22.06 -25.91
C PRO A 1119 -30.11 23.56 -25.67
N ALA A 1120 -29.10 24.31 -25.21
CA ALA A 1120 -29.22 25.73 -24.89
C ALA A 1120 -28.07 26.56 -25.47
N VAL A 1121 -28.29 27.86 -25.61
CA VAL A 1121 -27.26 28.78 -26.12
C VAL A 1121 -26.27 29.10 -25.01
N ARG A 1122 -24.98 28.90 -25.31
CA ARG A 1122 -23.87 29.26 -24.42
C ARG A 1122 -23.93 30.75 -24.08
N ALA A 1123 -23.79 31.04 -22.79
CA ALA A 1123 -23.75 32.37 -22.23
C ALA A 1123 -22.32 32.73 -21.80
N ALA A 1124 -22.04 34.02 -21.66
CA ALA A 1124 -20.81 34.49 -21.06
C ALA A 1124 -20.84 34.25 -19.53
N ASP A 1125 -19.71 33.84 -18.97
CA ASP A 1125 -19.54 33.76 -17.52
C ASP A 1125 -19.52 35.19 -16.92
N PRO A 1126 -20.44 35.55 -16.02
CA PRO A 1126 -20.49 36.88 -15.42
C PRO A 1126 -19.27 37.20 -14.55
N MET A 1127 -18.55 36.18 -14.06
CA MET A 1127 -17.40 36.33 -13.17
C MET A 1127 -16.06 36.17 -13.89
N ASP A 1128 -16.07 35.94 -15.21
CA ASP A 1128 -14.88 35.77 -16.05
C ASP A 1128 -13.92 34.67 -15.56
N ASN A 1129 -14.46 33.60 -14.94
CA ASN A 1129 -13.71 32.43 -14.46
C ASN A 1129 -13.61 31.32 -15.53
N ASP A 1130 -13.96 31.62 -16.79
CA ASP A 1130 -14.10 30.66 -17.90
C ASP A 1130 -15.03 29.47 -17.60
N MET A 1131 -16.08 29.68 -16.80
CA MET A 1131 -17.10 28.66 -16.58
C MET A 1131 -17.95 28.41 -17.83
N LEU A 1132 -18.35 27.17 -18.04
CA LEU A 1132 -19.29 26.80 -19.11
C LEU A 1132 -20.73 27.11 -18.66
N CYS A 1133 -21.32 28.19 -19.18
CA CYS A 1133 -22.63 28.69 -18.76
C CYS A 1133 -23.69 28.70 -19.88
N TYR A 1134 -24.97 28.59 -19.51
CA TYR A 1134 -26.11 28.62 -20.42
C TYR A 1134 -27.33 29.30 -19.79
N TYR A 1135 -28.12 29.98 -20.62
CA TYR A 1135 -29.43 30.46 -20.22
C TYR A 1135 -30.47 29.33 -20.30
N SER A 1136 -31.23 29.14 -19.23
CA SER A 1136 -32.32 28.15 -19.17
C SER A 1136 -33.30 28.50 -18.06
N ASP A 1137 -34.58 28.19 -18.27
CA ASP A 1137 -35.62 28.31 -17.23
C ASP A 1137 -35.63 27.11 -16.27
N THR A 1138 -34.95 26.01 -16.61
CA THR A 1138 -34.87 24.79 -15.79
C THR A 1138 -33.47 24.16 -15.85
N ILE A 1139 -33.06 23.54 -14.73
CA ILE A 1139 -31.84 22.73 -14.66
C ILE A 1139 -31.97 21.39 -15.40
N ASP A 1140 -33.19 21.01 -15.79
CA ASP A 1140 -33.43 19.68 -16.35
C ASP A 1140 -32.74 19.42 -17.69
N ILE A 1141 -32.39 20.48 -18.42
CA ILE A 1141 -31.70 20.39 -19.72
C ILE A 1141 -30.25 19.91 -19.60
N PHE A 1142 -29.67 19.90 -18.40
CA PHE A 1142 -28.28 19.53 -18.17
C PHE A 1142 -28.14 18.02 -17.94
N PRO A 1143 -27.05 17.40 -18.44
CA PRO A 1143 -26.78 15.98 -18.22
C PRO A 1143 -26.33 15.73 -16.78
N VAL A 1144 -26.62 14.52 -16.29
CA VAL A 1144 -25.99 13.97 -15.08
C VAL A 1144 -24.53 13.67 -15.39
N ILE A 1145 -23.64 13.95 -14.43
CA ILE A 1145 -22.21 13.64 -14.52
C ILE A 1145 -21.88 12.58 -13.46
N THR A 1146 -21.17 11.54 -13.87
CA THR A 1146 -20.68 10.49 -12.96
C THR A 1146 -19.17 10.55 -12.86
N MET A 1147 -18.65 10.64 -11.64
CA MET A 1147 -17.22 10.56 -11.36
C MET A 1147 -16.89 9.11 -11.03
N HIS A 1148 -16.05 8.48 -11.86
CA HIS A 1148 -15.67 7.07 -11.68
C HIS A 1148 -14.32 6.98 -10.99
N PHE A 1149 -14.29 6.58 -9.73
CA PHE A 1149 -13.05 6.39 -8.97
C PHE A 1149 -12.60 4.93 -8.99
N SER A 1150 -11.28 4.72 -8.84
CA SER A 1150 -10.67 3.40 -8.76
C SER A 1150 -11.33 2.51 -7.69
N GLY A 1151 -11.38 1.21 -7.97
CA GLY A 1151 -12.07 0.24 -7.10
C GLY A 1151 -13.57 0.14 -7.36
N GLY A 1152 -14.08 0.79 -8.41
CA GLY A 1152 -15.50 0.70 -8.82
C GLY A 1152 -16.43 1.66 -8.09
N ALA A 1153 -15.89 2.71 -7.47
CA ALA A 1153 -16.68 3.73 -6.78
C ALA A 1153 -17.22 4.76 -7.76
N ASP A 1154 -18.46 4.55 -8.19
CA ASP A 1154 -19.16 5.44 -9.12
C ASP A 1154 -20.01 6.46 -8.35
N LEU A 1155 -19.62 7.73 -8.40
CA LEU A 1155 -20.36 8.84 -7.81
C LEU A 1155 -21.23 9.49 -8.87
N VAL A 1156 -22.51 9.12 -8.88
CA VAL A 1156 -23.53 9.77 -9.72
C VAL A 1156 -23.91 11.10 -9.08
N LEU A 1157 -23.48 12.21 -9.68
CA LEU A 1157 -23.68 13.55 -9.12
C LEU A 1157 -25.03 14.12 -9.58
N ASP A 1158 -25.83 14.62 -8.65
CA ASP A 1158 -27.04 15.35 -9.00
C ASP A 1158 -26.70 16.63 -9.79
N LYS A 1159 -27.66 17.15 -10.56
CA LYS A 1159 -27.44 18.37 -11.35
C LYS A 1159 -27.07 19.56 -10.45
N TYR A 1160 -27.57 19.63 -9.23
CA TYR A 1160 -27.17 20.67 -8.29
C TYR A 1160 -25.74 20.47 -7.74
N ASN A 1161 -25.16 19.28 -7.82
CA ASN A 1161 -23.74 19.05 -7.48
C ASN A 1161 -22.78 19.59 -8.56
N THR A 1162 -23.26 19.73 -9.79
CA THR A 1162 -22.43 19.96 -10.97
C THR A 1162 -22.75 21.27 -11.68
N TYR A 1163 -23.93 21.84 -11.45
CA TYR A 1163 -24.35 23.12 -12.01
C TYR A 1163 -24.79 24.09 -10.91
N MET A 1164 -24.47 25.37 -11.11
CA MET A 1164 -24.85 26.45 -10.20
C MET A 1164 -25.68 27.50 -10.93
N GLU A 1165 -26.74 27.96 -10.29
CA GLU A 1165 -27.55 29.07 -10.78
C GLU A 1165 -27.01 30.42 -10.30
N SER A 1166 -26.97 31.40 -11.20
CA SER A 1166 -26.65 32.79 -10.88
C SER A 1166 -27.76 33.46 -10.04
N TYR A 1167 -27.38 34.43 -9.19
CA TYR A 1167 -28.30 35.24 -8.38
C TYR A 1167 -29.38 36.00 -9.18
N SER A 1168 -29.18 36.19 -10.48
CA SER A 1168 -30.13 36.89 -11.37
C SER A 1168 -31.25 35.99 -11.93
N GLY A 1169 -31.20 34.68 -11.67
CA GLY A 1169 -32.15 33.69 -12.14
C GLY A 1169 -31.93 33.31 -13.62
N GLY A 1170 -32.04 32.03 -13.94
CA GLY A 1170 -32.07 31.54 -15.33
C GLY A 1170 -30.72 31.46 -16.07
N LEU A 1171 -29.60 31.59 -15.36
CA LEU A 1171 -28.25 31.33 -15.88
C LEU A 1171 -27.60 30.23 -15.05
N PHE A 1172 -27.27 29.11 -15.68
CA PHE A 1172 -26.64 27.94 -15.04
C PHE A 1172 -25.22 27.73 -15.57
N CYS A 1173 -24.26 27.52 -14.68
CA CYS A 1173 -22.84 27.31 -15.00
C CYS A 1173 -22.34 25.98 -14.44
N LEU A 1174 -21.53 25.26 -15.24
CA LEU A 1174 -20.85 24.05 -14.83
C LEU A 1174 -19.79 24.37 -13.74
N ALA A 1175 -19.90 23.70 -12.59
CA ALA A 1175 -19.02 23.84 -11.43
C ALA A 1175 -17.72 23.01 -11.55
N ILE A 1176 -17.23 22.83 -12.78
CA ILE A 1176 -15.97 22.19 -13.14
C ILE A 1176 -15.12 23.21 -13.89
N ILE A 1177 -13.96 23.57 -13.35
CA ILE A 1177 -13.04 24.56 -13.91
C ILE A 1177 -11.84 23.85 -14.54
N CYS A 1178 -11.45 24.31 -15.73
CA CYS A 1178 -10.29 23.78 -16.45
C CYS A 1178 -9.02 24.56 -16.08
N ASN A 1179 -8.11 23.92 -15.35
CA ASN A 1179 -6.85 24.55 -14.94
C ASN A 1179 -5.85 24.65 -16.11
N ASN A 1180 -5.40 25.87 -16.42
CA ASN A 1180 -4.33 26.14 -17.38
C ASN A 1180 -3.44 27.33 -16.96
N PRO A 1181 -2.11 27.13 -16.72
CA PRO A 1181 -1.36 25.87 -16.80
C PRO A 1181 -1.84 24.83 -15.76
N PRO A 1182 -1.57 23.54 -15.97
CA PRO A 1182 -2.08 22.48 -15.10
C PRO A 1182 -1.58 22.67 -13.66
N GLN A 1183 -2.52 22.94 -12.75
CA GLN A 1183 -2.35 22.78 -11.31
C GLN A 1183 -2.86 21.39 -10.90
N GLU A 1184 -2.71 21.02 -9.63
CA GLU A 1184 -3.31 19.79 -9.09
C GLU A 1184 -4.82 19.75 -9.37
N ALA A 1185 -5.32 18.57 -9.73
CA ALA A 1185 -6.75 18.35 -9.88
C ALA A 1185 -7.39 18.24 -8.50
N ILE A 1186 -8.58 18.81 -8.35
CA ILE A 1186 -9.28 18.90 -7.07
C ILE A 1186 -10.74 18.48 -7.25
N PHE A 1187 -11.22 17.57 -6.43
CA PHE A 1187 -12.63 17.22 -6.28
C PHE A 1187 -13.23 18.08 -5.15
N GLY A 1188 -13.92 19.16 -5.53
CA GLY A 1188 -14.37 20.22 -4.61
C GLY A 1188 -15.68 19.94 -3.88
N ASN A 1189 -16.00 20.77 -2.89
CA ASN A 1189 -17.11 20.60 -1.97
C ASN A 1189 -18.49 20.65 -2.65
N ARG A 1190 -18.67 21.39 -3.76
CA ARG A 1190 -19.95 21.45 -4.46
C ARG A 1190 -20.37 20.07 -4.99
N ALA A 1191 -19.39 19.31 -5.49
CA ALA A 1191 -19.60 17.94 -5.97
C ALA A 1191 -19.88 16.95 -4.83
N GLN A 1192 -19.48 17.28 -3.60
CA GLN A 1192 -19.67 16.45 -2.40
C GLN A 1192 -21.02 16.72 -1.68
N ASN A 1193 -21.81 17.71 -2.11
CA ASN A 1193 -23.10 18.02 -1.49
C ASN A 1193 -24.07 16.85 -1.52
N ASN A 1194 -24.84 16.67 -0.43
CA ASN A 1194 -25.77 15.55 -0.27
C ASN A 1194 -25.11 14.16 -0.38
N PHE A 1195 -23.84 14.07 0.01
CA PHE A 1195 -23.17 12.83 0.33
C PHE A 1195 -22.72 12.86 1.78
N LEU A 1196 -22.98 11.77 2.51
CA LEU A 1196 -22.24 11.46 3.72
C LEU A 1196 -20.88 10.89 3.29
N VAL A 1197 -19.82 11.68 3.51
CA VAL A 1197 -18.46 11.36 3.10
C VAL A 1197 -17.66 10.96 4.33
N GLY A 1198 -17.10 9.75 4.32
CA GLY A 1198 -16.32 9.19 5.41
C GLY A 1198 -14.87 8.96 4.99
N TYR A 1199 -13.91 9.36 5.83
CA TYR A 1199 -12.50 9.07 5.63
C TYR A 1199 -12.06 8.08 6.71
N ASP A 1200 -11.48 6.97 6.26
CA ASP A 1200 -10.85 5.97 7.11
C ASP A 1200 -9.37 5.89 6.77
N SER A 1201 -8.57 6.63 7.53
CA SER A 1201 -7.11 6.63 7.41
C SER A 1201 -6.47 5.30 7.79
N SER A 1202 -7.14 4.44 8.56
CA SER A 1202 -6.63 3.14 8.98
C SER A 1202 -6.74 2.08 7.88
N SER A 1203 -7.77 2.21 7.05
CA SER A 1203 -8.02 1.33 5.89
C SER A 1203 -7.61 1.96 4.56
N LEU A 1204 -7.18 3.24 4.57
CA LEU A 1204 -6.88 4.05 3.39
C LEU A 1204 -8.07 4.10 2.41
N LEU A 1205 -9.27 4.33 2.95
CA LEU A 1205 -10.51 4.42 2.17
C LEU A 1205 -11.19 5.77 2.36
N VAL A 1206 -11.83 6.25 1.29
CA VAL A 1206 -12.87 7.28 1.36
C VAL A 1206 -14.17 6.65 0.88
N SER A 1207 -15.21 6.76 1.70
CA SER A 1207 -16.55 6.21 1.47
C SER A 1207 -17.55 7.33 1.23
N PHE A 1208 -18.49 7.11 0.32
CA PHE A 1208 -19.52 8.06 -0.07
C PHE A 1208 -20.88 7.40 0.00
N SER A 1209 -21.84 8.04 0.66
CA SER A 1209 -23.24 7.59 0.68
C SER A 1209 -24.16 8.73 0.25
N PRO A 1210 -24.96 8.59 -0.83
CA PRO A 1210 -25.98 9.57 -1.17
C PRO A 1210 -26.93 9.80 0.01
N THR A 1211 -27.02 11.02 0.50
CA THR A 1211 -27.75 11.33 1.74
C THR A 1211 -28.35 12.73 1.71
N GLU A 1212 -29.61 12.88 2.13
CA GLU A 1212 -30.20 14.20 2.38
C GLU A 1212 -29.62 14.80 3.68
N CYS A 1213 -28.47 15.46 3.56
CA CYS A 1213 -27.69 15.94 4.71
C CYS A 1213 -28.47 16.92 5.61
N SER A 1214 -29.40 17.69 5.05
CA SER A 1214 -30.24 18.62 5.83
C SER A 1214 -31.27 17.91 6.71
N ALA A 1215 -31.61 16.64 6.43
CA ALA A 1215 -32.59 15.86 7.17
C ALA A 1215 -31.93 14.81 8.09
N LEU A 1216 -30.68 14.42 7.80
CA LEU A 1216 -29.97 13.32 8.46
C LEU A 1216 -29.88 13.43 9.99
N TRP A 1217 -29.92 14.65 10.55
CA TRP A 1217 -29.71 14.87 11.99
C TRP A 1217 -30.74 15.80 12.65
N ASN A 1218 -31.90 15.98 12.02
CA ASN A 1218 -33.04 16.72 12.58
C ASN A 1218 -33.93 15.87 13.47
#